data_AF-A0A837KKQ9-F1
#
_entry.id   AF-A0A837KKQ9-F1
#
_cell.length_a   1.000
_cell.length_b   1.000
_cell.length_c   1.000
_cell.angle_alpha   90.00
_cell.angle_beta   90.00
_cell.angle_gamma   90.00
#
_symmetry.space_group_name_H-M   'P 1'
#
loop_
_entity.id
_entity.type
_entity.pdbx_description
1 polymer ?
#
loop_
_entity_poly.entity_id
_entity_poly.type
_entity_poly.pdbx_seq_one_letter_code
_entity_poly.pdbx_strand_id
1 'polypeptide(L)'
;MRKDNSEFITGFLSESGSFVRNKDYFAYAELDDIACWVIARGLDNDQEVESAELAAKSVLGYFLQKPSISRYRIRRYLQEAHRVLQAESHRVRLKASLTVIVTDYARVRYGIAGNTRLYQFRNGRLQWQSKDQSLAQQMVDGEEIAEDALDQHEERHNLLSYLGTPNEFRPFVSKKLPLYDGDVFLLATPGLWEKVNPAEMQDGLQEAKDPEAWIDTLEDVLLSKQEHVVQNYTAAAIFANKIFKTDPQKKWRIIKRVALILLVLALAGGGALLYKMKEAERIADAATGMFEHETAGDAFIAEGDYPKALKAYSDARNAANIVKNKVQAALLAKKIRITQLIVDGDTAVKDEQYAKALDKYDKALKEMKGRDDFNEPEILEKKEKTQSYVLVMQWKKEGDLLFEAQDYAGAEAYYQKARKLALETSFVTGEKELRTKLDEVASKKTGIDKEKKTLDGDKLEKQGDESYAAQDFEGAIQSYTMAQEIYQEIGVLEKVLAMERKVTKAEEKLNPPAAPPSAGAPAGQPPVQGTSAASQPPAVQVNQTAPVNQTAPVNQTAPVNQTAPVNQTAPVNQSAPNNQTAPVNQTVPVNPVPPVVPTTQAIPPAATAPATQPVQPPQANPPATANPTQEEAAKTP
;
A
#
# COMPACT_ATOMS: atom_id res chain seq x y z
N MET A 1 1.39 -51.77 -8.85
CA MET A 1 2.50 -50.95 -9.38
C MET A 1 2.46 -50.93 -10.91
N ARG A 2 3.46 -50.37 -11.63
CA ARG A 2 3.41 -50.36 -13.10
C ARG A 2 3.50 -51.77 -13.70
N LYS A 3 4.36 -52.62 -13.14
CA LYS A 3 4.55 -54.02 -13.54
C LYS A 3 3.23 -54.78 -13.57
N ASP A 4 2.45 -54.75 -12.48
CA ASP A 4 1.14 -55.44 -12.40
C ASP A 4 0.10 -54.96 -13.43
N ASN A 5 0.29 -53.75 -13.97
CA ASN A 5 -0.60 -53.15 -14.97
C ASN A 5 -0.06 -53.29 -16.40
N SER A 6 1.01 -54.07 -16.56
CA SER A 6 1.67 -54.39 -17.82
C SER A 6 1.94 -55.89 -17.90
N GLU A 7 2.23 -56.38 -19.09
CA GLU A 7 2.53 -57.79 -19.33
C GLU A 7 3.74 -57.86 -20.25
N PHE A 8 4.86 -58.27 -19.66
CA PHE A 8 6.14 -58.46 -20.33
C PHE A 8 6.54 -59.92 -20.13
N ILE A 9 6.78 -60.63 -21.23
CA ILE A 9 7.22 -62.04 -21.22
C ILE A 9 8.60 -62.09 -21.86
N THR A 10 9.55 -62.74 -21.19
CA THR A 10 10.93 -62.87 -21.67
C THR A 10 11.25 -64.33 -21.92
N GLY A 11 11.78 -64.65 -23.10
CA GLY A 11 12.38 -65.94 -23.44
C GLY A 11 13.80 -65.72 -23.95
N PHE A 12 14.71 -66.64 -23.67
CA PHE A 12 16.10 -66.49 -24.09
C PHE A 12 16.78 -67.85 -24.25
N LEU A 13 17.85 -67.85 -25.03
CA LEU A 13 18.72 -68.98 -25.30
C LEU A 13 20.18 -68.49 -25.31
N SER A 14 21.09 -69.29 -24.78
CA SER A 14 22.52 -68.97 -24.75
C SER A 14 23.35 -70.24 -24.81
N GLU A 15 23.97 -70.48 -25.97
CA GLU A 15 24.67 -71.72 -26.26
C GLU A 15 26.13 -71.50 -26.63
N SER A 16 26.98 -72.46 -26.24
CA SER A 16 28.41 -72.39 -26.56
C SER A 16 28.71 -72.75 -28.02
N GLY A 17 27.75 -73.32 -28.76
CA GLY A 17 27.96 -73.80 -30.12
C GLY A 17 29.00 -74.91 -30.16
N SER A 18 29.94 -74.83 -31.10
CA SER A 18 31.04 -75.81 -31.22
C SER A 18 32.15 -75.62 -30.19
N PHE A 19 32.06 -74.62 -29.31
CA PHE A 19 33.09 -74.28 -28.34
C PHE A 19 32.79 -74.87 -26.96
N VAL A 20 33.85 -75.13 -26.17
CA VAL A 20 33.74 -75.68 -24.81
C VAL A 20 33.13 -74.68 -23.82
N ARG A 21 33.30 -73.38 -24.08
CA ARG A 21 32.82 -72.32 -23.21
C ARG A 21 31.95 -71.35 -23.98
N ASN A 22 30.88 -70.92 -23.33
CA ASN A 22 30.03 -69.85 -23.81
C ASN A 22 30.55 -68.51 -23.30
N LYS A 23 31.01 -67.65 -24.22
CA LYS A 23 31.48 -66.30 -23.91
C LYS A 23 30.40 -65.23 -24.04
N ASP A 24 29.17 -65.62 -24.34
CA ASP A 24 28.02 -64.74 -24.33
C ASP A 24 27.31 -64.84 -22.97
N TYR A 25 26.57 -63.79 -22.62
CA TYR A 25 25.79 -63.78 -21.39
C TYR A 25 24.55 -62.91 -21.53
N PHE A 26 23.45 -63.40 -20.97
CA PHE A 26 22.20 -62.66 -20.87
C PHE A 26 21.68 -62.67 -19.44
N ALA A 27 21.21 -61.52 -18.97
CA ALA A 27 20.55 -61.42 -17.68
C ALA A 27 19.58 -60.24 -17.65
N TYR A 28 18.59 -60.32 -16.77
CA TYR A 28 17.58 -59.27 -16.62
C TYR A 28 17.07 -59.16 -15.19
N ALA A 29 16.46 -58.02 -14.89
CA ALA A 29 15.80 -57.74 -13.62
C ALA A 29 14.54 -56.90 -13.86
N GLU A 30 13.41 -57.38 -13.35
CA GLU A 30 12.11 -56.69 -13.44
C GLU A 30 11.63 -56.25 -12.07
N LEU A 31 11.66 -54.95 -11.80
CA LEU A 31 11.16 -54.34 -10.58
C LEU A 31 9.75 -53.77 -10.80
N ASP A 32 9.06 -53.43 -9.72
CA ASP A 32 7.67 -52.96 -9.72
C ASP A 32 7.35 -51.81 -10.69
N ASP A 33 8.30 -50.90 -10.92
CA ASP A 33 8.11 -49.70 -11.75
C ASP A 33 9.08 -49.60 -12.94
N ILE A 34 10.03 -50.54 -13.06
CA ILE A 34 11.10 -50.48 -14.04
C ILE A 34 11.77 -51.84 -14.26
N ALA A 35 12.08 -52.18 -15.49
CA ALA A 35 12.81 -53.40 -15.85
C ALA A 35 14.06 -53.09 -16.67
N CYS A 36 15.04 -53.99 -16.60
CA CYS A 36 16.33 -53.92 -17.27
C CYS A 36 16.70 -55.28 -17.83
N TRP A 37 17.04 -55.37 -19.12
CA TRP A 37 17.65 -56.55 -19.73
C TRP A 37 19.01 -56.18 -20.30
N VAL A 38 19.93 -57.12 -20.21
CA VAL A 38 21.33 -56.95 -20.60
C VAL A 38 21.78 -58.17 -21.36
N ILE A 39 22.29 -57.96 -22.57
CA ILE A 39 22.96 -58.99 -23.37
C ILE A 39 24.40 -58.55 -23.59
N ALA A 40 25.34 -59.48 -23.48
CA ALA A 40 26.75 -59.22 -23.65
C ALA A 40 27.46 -60.37 -24.38
N ARG A 41 28.55 -60.03 -25.07
CA ARG A 41 29.47 -60.96 -25.72
C ARG A 41 30.90 -60.63 -25.33
N GLY A 42 31.65 -61.63 -24.89
CA GLY A 42 33.08 -61.53 -24.65
C GLY A 42 33.85 -61.42 -25.97
N LEU A 43 34.82 -60.51 -26.03
CA LEU A 43 35.64 -60.23 -27.21
C LEU A 43 37.13 -60.58 -26.99
N ASP A 44 37.44 -61.19 -25.86
CA ASP A 44 38.78 -61.61 -25.48
C ASP A 44 38.88 -63.13 -25.38
N ASN A 45 40.11 -63.62 -25.21
CA ASN A 45 40.43 -65.04 -25.10
C ASN A 45 40.75 -65.45 -23.65
N ASP A 46 40.33 -64.67 -22.65
CA ASP A 46 40.57 -65.02 -21.25
C ASP A 46 39.83 -66.32 -20.87
N GLN A 47 40.37 -67.07 -19.91
CA GLN A 47 39.85 -68.36 -19.44
C GLN A 47 39.62 -68.39 -17.93
N GLU A 48 39.93 -67.33 -17.20
CA GLU A 48 39.70 -67.21 -15.77
C GLU A 48 38.44 -66.38 -15.50
N VAL A 49 38.21 -65.34 -16.30
CA VAL A 49 37.10 -64.40 -16.16
C VAL A 49 36.27 -64.33 -17.44
N GLU A 50 34.97 -64.61 -17.31
CA GLU A 50 34.02 -64.46 -18.41
C GLU A 50 33.56 -62.99 -18.52
N SER A 51 34.17 -62.23 -19.43
CA SER A 51 33.97 -60.78 -19.59
C SER A 51 32.52 -60.36 -19.80
N ALA A 52 31.74 -61.14 -20.56
CA ALA A 52 30.32 -60.86 -20.79
C ALA A 52 29.51 -60.93 -19.50
N GLU A 53 29.72 -61.97 -18.71
CA GLU A 53 29.06 -62.18 -17.43
C GLU A 53 29.42 -61.06 -16.44
N LEU A 54 30.71 -60.75 -16.31
CA LEU A 54 31.18 -59.67 -15.42
C LEU A 54 30.58 -58.31 -15.82
N ALA A 55 30.54 -57.99 -17.11
CA ALA A 55 29.96 -56.76 -17.62
C ALA A 55 28.45 -56.69 -17.35
N ALA A 56 27.71 -57.74 -17.67
CA ALA A 56 26.25 -57.79 -17.50
C ALA A 56 25.85 -57.72 -16.02
N LYS A 57 26.54 -58.46 -15.14
CA LYS A 57 26.34 -58.40 -13.69
C LYS A 57 26.66 -57.01 -13.12
N SER A 58 27.68 -56.33 -13.64
CA SER A 58 28.02 -54.96 -13.22
C SER A 58 26.92 -53.97 -13.60
N VAL A 59 26.37 -54.07 -14.81
CA VAL A 59 25.21 -53.26 -15.24
C VAL A 59 24.00 -53.51 -14.34
N LEU A 60 23.63 -54.77 -14.14
CA LEU A 60 22.46 -55.14 -13.33
C LEU A 60 22.63 -54.77 -11.86
N GLY A 61 23.81 -54.99 -11.27
CA GLY A 61 24.11 -54.59 -9.91
C GLY A 61 23.94 -53.09 -9.70
N TYR A 62 24.47 -52.27 -10.62
CA TYR A 62 24.30 -50.82 -10.53
C TYR A 62 22.86 -50.36 -10.82
N PHE A 63 22.15 -51.06 -11.70
CA PHE A 63 20.72 -50.86 -11.94
C PHE A 63 19.88 -51.13 -10.69
N LEU A 64 20.07 -52.26 -10.03
CA LEU A 64 19.33 -52.64 -8.81
C LEU A 64 19.54 -51.62 -7.68
N GLN A 65 20.75 -51.07 -7.54
CA GLN A 65 21.03 -50.03 -6.56
C GLN A 65 20.36 -48.69 -6.90
N LYS A 66 20.34 -48.32 -8.18
CA LYS A 66 19.89 -47.00 -8.64
C LYS A 66 19.06 -47.09 -9.91
N PRO A 67 17.84 -47.66 -9.86
CA PRO A 67 17.07 -47.98 -11.06
C PRO A 67 16.53 -46.70 -11.72
N SER A 68 16.80 -46.52 -13.02
CA SER A 68 16.37 -45.33 -13.76
C SER A 68 16.49 -45.45 -15.28
N ILE A 69 15.46 -44.99 -15.99
CA ILE A 69 15.42 -44.87 -17.47
C ILE A 69 16.04 -43.55 -18.01
N SER A 70 16.74 -42.77 -17.18
CA SER A 70 17.35 -41.51 -17.61
C SER A 70 18.57 -41.77 -18.51
N ARG A 71 18.83 -40.88 -19.50
CA ARG A 71 19.97 -41.01 -20.42
C ARG A 71 21.29 -41.11 -19.65
N TYR A 72 21.41 -40.25 -18.63
CA TYR A 72 22.56 -40.19 -17.75
C TYR A 72 22.78 -41.51 -17.02
N ARG A 73 21.73 -42.12 -16.45
CA ARG A 73 21.84 -43.38 -15.72
C ARG A 73 22.24 -44.55 -16.60
N ILE A 74 21.65 -44.69 -17.80
CA ILE A 74 22.06 -45.75 -18.73
C ILE A 74 23.53 -45.61 -19.12
N ARG A 75 23.98 -44.38 -19.41
CA ARG A 75 25.41 -44.13 -19.65
C ARG A 75 26.26 -44.55 -18.45
N ARG A 76 25.81 -44.30 -17.22
CA ARG A 76 26.52 -44.70 -16.01
C ARG A 76 26.54 -46.23 -15.80
N TYR A 77 25.47 -46.95 -16.15
CA TYR A 77 25.50 -48.43 -16.11
C TYR A 77 26.60 -48.99 -17.02
N LEU A 78 26.67 -48.48 -18.26
CA LEU A 78 27.70 -48.89 -19.23
C LEU A 78 29.12 -48.49 -18.76
N GLN A 79 29.26 -47.29 -18.19
CA GLN A 79 30.54 -46.83 -17.64
C GLN A 79 31.00 -47.66 -16.45
N GLU A 80 30.09 -48.14 -15.60
CA GLU A 80 30.46 -49.00 -14.47
C GLU A 80 30.99 -50.35 -14.98
N ALA A 81 30.28 -50.99 -15.91
CA ALA A 81 30.76 -52.23 -16.52
C ALA A 81 32.13 -52.03 -17.21
N HIS A 82 32.31 -50.93 -17.92
CA HIS A 82 33.60 -50.57 -18.53
C HIS A 82 34.71 -50.45 -17.48
N ARG A 83 34.44 -49.76 -16.37
CA ARG A 83 35.40 -49.58 -15.27
C ARG A 83 35.77 -50.91 -14.62
N VAL A 84 34.78 -51.77 -14.37
CA VAL A 84 35.01 -53.08 -13.76
C VAL A 84 35.85 -53.97 -14.67
N LEU A 85 35.56 -54.04 -15.98
CA LEU A 85 36.40 -54.80 -16.91
C LEU A 85 37.84 -54.27 -16.96
N GLN A 86 38.05 -52.94 -16.93
CA GLN A 86 39.40 -52.37 -16.88
C GLN A 86 40.12 -52.71 -15.57
N ALA A 87 39.42 -52.73 -14.43
CA ALA A 87 40.01 -53.05 -13.13
C ALA A 87 40.43 -54.53 -13.02
N GLU A 88 39.61 -55.43 -13.56
CA GLU A 88 39.85 -56.88 -13.56
C GLU A 88 40.78 -57.34 -14.72
N SER A 89 41.20 -56.42 -15.59
CA SER A 89 42.15 -56.68 -16.68
C SER A 89 43.59 -56.80 -16.15
N HIS A 90 43.90 -57.92 -15.48
CA HIS A 90 45.23 -58.15 -14.90
C HIS A 90 46.25 -58.69 -15.92
N ARG A 91 45.98 -59.87 -16.49
CA ARG A 91 46.90 -60.58 -17.40
C ARG A 91 46.46 -60.43 -18.85
N VAL A 92 45.17 -60.59 -19.09
CA VAL A 92 44.51 -60.36 -20.37
C VAL A 92 43.59 -59.16 -20.21
N ARG A 93 43.54 -58.33 -21.25
CA ARG A 93 42.57 -57.24 -21.28
C ARG A 93 41.19 -57.82 -21.56
N LEU A 94 40.30 -57.70 -20.59
CA LEU A 94 38.91 -58.11 -20.68
C LEU A 94 38.15 -57.15 -21.59
N LYS A 95 37.36 -57.69 -22.51
CA LYS A 95 36.61 -56.92 -23.50
C LYS A 95 35.23 -57.50 -23.72
N ALA A 96 34.24 -56.63 -23.86
CA ALA A 96 32.89 -57.09 -24.18
C ALA A 96 32.12 -56.11 -25.08
N SER A 97 31.29 -56.67 -25.96
CA SER A 97 30.14 -55.99 -26.54
C SER A 97 28.95 -56.14 -25.59
N LEU A 98 28.14 -55.10 -25.41
CA LEU A 98 26.99 -55.12 -24.51
C LEU A 98 25.87 -54.20 -24.99
N THR A 99 24.64 -54.70 -24.90
CA THR A 99 23.41 -53.94 -25.11
C THR A 99 22.54 -54.03 -23.85
N VAL A 100 22.12 -52.87 -23.35
CA VAL A 100 21.21 -52.74 -22.20
C VAL A 100 19.92 -52.08 -22.65
N ILE A 101 18.78 -52.61 -22.23
CA ILE A 101 17.44 -52.06 -22.48
C ILE A 101 16.74 -51.85 -21.14
N VAL A 102 16.25 -50.63 -20.90
CA VAL A 102 15.56 -50.24 -19.66
C VAL A 102 14.19 -49.68 -19.99
N THR A 103 13.15 -50.20 -19.35
CA THR A 103 11.76 -49.73 -19.52
C THR A 103 11.13 -49.34 -18.20
N ASP A 104 10.29 -48.31 -18.21
CA ASP A 104 9.39 -47.97 -17.10
C ASP A 104 7.96 -48.47 -17.35
N TYR A 105 7.84 -49.53 -18.15
CA TYR A 105 6.63 -50.18 -18.67
C TYR A 105 5.76 -49.33 -19.61
N ALA A 106 6.06 -48.05 -19.79
CA ALA A 106 5.38 -47.16 -20.74
C ALA A 106 6.31 -46.69 -21.86
N ARG A 107 7.61 -46.60 -21.56
CA ARG A 107 8.65 -46.12 -22.45
C ARG A 107 9.88 -46.98 -22.28
N VAL A 108 10.72 -47.00 -23.30
CA VAL A 108 11.97 -47.74 -23.31
C VAL A 108 13.14 -46.84 -23.70
N ARG A 109 14.32 -47.16 -23.18
CA ARG A 109 15.59 -46.59 -23.61
C ARG A 109 16.62 -47.70 -23.60
N TYR A 110 17.51 -47.69 -24.57
CA TYR A 110 18.59 -48.66 -24.66
C TYR A 110 19.95 -47.96 -24.77
N GLY A 111 21.00 -48.68 -24.45
CA GLY A 111 22.39 -48.26 -24.66
C GLY A 111 23.23 -49.41 -25.18
N ILE A 112 24.21 -49.09 -26.01
CA ILE A 112 25.01 -50.07 -26.75
C ILE A 112 26.49 -49.68 -26.68
N ALA A 113 27.32 -50.70 -26.49
CA ALA A 113 28.76 -50.65 -26.68
C ALA A 113 29.17 -51.91 -27.48
N GLY A 114 29.67 -51.75 -28.71
CA GLY A 114 30.06 -52.87 -29.57
C GLY A 114 28.99 -53.27 -30.61
N ASN A 115 28.83 -54.57 -30.85
CA ASN A 115 28.02 -55.16 -31.94
C ASN A 115 26.97 -56.19 -31.49
N THR A 116 26.54 -56.13 -30.23
CA THR A 116 25.30 -56.79 -29.81
C THR A 116 24.11 -55.98 -30.30
N ARG A 117 23.15 -56.62 -30.98
CA ARG A 117 22.06 -55.91 -31.65
C ARG A 117 20.75 -55.96 -30.86
N LEU A 118 19.96 -54.90 -31.01
CA LEU A 118 18.57 -54.78 -30.56
C LEU A 118 17.69 -54.55 -31.79
N TYR A 119 16.70 -55.42 -31.97
CA TYR A 119 15.66 -55.32 -32.98
C TYR A 119 14.33 -55.00 -32.29
N GLN A 120 13.50 -54.18 -32.94
CA GLN A 120 12.12 -53.93 -32.52
C GLN A 120 11.16 -54.36 -33.62
N PHE A 121 10.23 -55.24 -33.27
CA PHE A 121 9.12 -55.64 -34.11
C PHE A 121 7.82 -55.05 -33.57
N ARG A 122 6.93 -54.65 -34.47
CA ARG A 122 5.56 -54.19 -34.15
C ARG A 122 4.61 -54.74 -35.20
N ASN A 123 3.50 -55.33 -34.75
CA ASN A 123 2.52 -55.98 -35.63
C ASN A 123 3.19 -57.00 -36.58
N GLY A 124 4.15 -57.78 -36.06
CA GLY A 124 4.87 -58.79 -36.84
C GLY A 124 5.83 -58.24 -37.90
N ARG A 125 6.18 -56.95 -37.88
CA ARG A 125 7.13 -56.34 -38.82
C ARG A 125 8.29 -55.66 -38.12
N LEU A 126 9.50 -55.81 -38.68
CA LEU A 126 10.67 -55.06 -38.20
C LEU A 126 10.45 -53.56 -38.36
N GLN A 127 10.52 -52.82 -37.25
CA GLN A 127 10.39 -51.37 -37.23
C GLN A 127 11.74 -50.67 -37.32
N TRP A 128 12.72 -51.16 -36.55
CA TRP A 128 14.07 -50.62 -36.54
C TRP A 128 15.05 -51.62 -35.90
N GLN A 129 16.33 -51.48 -36.24
CA GLN A 129 17.44 -52.27 -35.69
C GLN A 129 18.60 -51.38 -35.25
N SER A 130 19.29 -51.76 -34.17
CA SER A 130 20.46 -51.02 -33.69
C SER A 130 21.64 -51.03 -34.64
N LYS A 131 22.29 -49.87 -34.69
CA LYS A 131 23.55 -49.66 -35.36
C LYS A 131 24.70 -50.15 -34.49
N ASP A 132 25.60 -50.91 -35.09
CA ASP A 132 26.81 -51.39 -34.44
C ASP A 132 27.80 -50.24 -34.22
N GLN A 133 28.65 -50.32 -33.20
CA GLN A 133 29.77 -49.38 -33.04
C GLN A 133 31.02 -49.89 -33.78
N SER A 134 30.87 -50.22 -35.07
CA SER A 134 31.92 -50.79 -35.94
C SER A 134 32.37 -49.82 -37.04
N LEU A 135 33.54 -50.10 -37.63
CA LEU A 135 34.06 -49.33 -38.76
C LEU A 135 33.15 -49.43 -39.99
N ALA A 136 32.63 -50.62 -40.30
CA ALA A 136 31.67 -50.79 -41.39
C ALA A 136 30.39 -49.97 -41.19
N GLN A 137 29.87 -49.89 -39.95
CA GLN A 137 28.71 -49.02 -39.68
C GLN A 137 29.05 -47.54 -39.88
N GLN A 138 30.26 -47.10 -39.53
CA GLN A 138 30.70 -45.73 -39.79
C GLN A 138 30.80 -45.44 -41.30
N MET A 139 31.27 -46.40 -42.10
CA MET A 139 31.32 -46.29 -43.56
C MET A 139 29.91 -46.18 -44.17
N VAL A 140 28.94 -46.98 -43.70
CA VAL A 140 27.53 -46.85 -44.11
C VAL A 140 26.97 -45.49 -43.72
N ASP A 141 27.20 -45.06 -42.47
CA ASP A 141 26.71 -43.78 -41.96
C ASP A 141 27.33 -42.57 -42.72
N GLY A 142 28.51 -42.75 -43.32
CA GLY A 142 29.20 -41.80 -44.19
C GLY A 142 28.89 -41.94 -45.68
N GLU A 143 27.97 -42.83 -46.06
CA GLU A 143 27.60 -43.15 -47.47
C GLU A 143 28.77 -43.67 -48.32
N GLU A 144 29.82 -44.22 -47.70
CA GLU A 144 30.98 -44.83 -48.40
C GLU A 144 30.66 -46.24 -48.91
N ILE A 145 29.78 -46.95 -48.22
CA ILE A 145 29.26 -48.27 -48.62
C ILE A 145 27.73 -48.29 -48.51
N ALA A 146 27.08 -49.13 -49.32
CA ALA A 146 25.64 -49.31 -49.28
C ALA A 146 25.18 -50.09 -48.02
N GLU A 147 23.96 -49.81 -47.54
CA GLU A 147 23.42 -50.40 -46.31
C GLU A 147 23.24 -51.93 -46.39
N ASP A 148 22.95 -52.46 -47.58
CA ASP A 148 22.83 -53.89 -47.87
C ASP A 148 24.18 -54.63 -47.83
N ALA A 149 25.28 -53.91 -48.07
CA ALA A 149 26.64 -54.46 -48.00
C ALA A 149 27.16 -54.60 -46.55
N LEU A 150 26.53 -53.92 -45.58
CA LEU A 150 27.00 -53.87 -44.18
C LEU A 150 27.16 -55.26 -43.56
N ASP A 151 26.16 -56.11 -43.73
CA ASP A 151 26.13 -57.41 -43.05
C ASP A 151 27.17 -58.39 -43.62
N GLN A 152 27.71 -58.14 -44.81
CA GLN A 152 28.76 -58.96 -45.43
C GLN A 152 30.15 -58.31 -45.40
N HIS A 153 30.25 -57.09 -44.87
CA HIS A 153 31.49 -56.31 -44.89
C HIS A 153 32.57 -56.90 -43.97
N GLU A 154 33.83 -56.92 -44.41
CA GLU A 154 34.95 -57.49 -43.64
C GLU A 154 35.20 -56.73 -42.32
N GLU A 155 35.08 -55.40 -42.35
CA GLU A 155 35.26 -54.51 -41.18
C GLU A 155 34.07 -54.49 -40.20
N ARG A 156 33.06 -55.36 -40.36
CA ARG A 156 31.88 -55.37 -39.45
C ARG A 156 32.22 -55.74 -38.01
N HIS A 157 33.32 -56.46 -37.80
CA HIS A 157 33.84 -56.83 -36.48
C HIS A 157 34.90 -55.86 -35.94
N ASN A 158 35.31 -54.84 -36.70
CA ASN A 158 36.29 -53.86 -36.25
C ASN A 158 35.60 -52.76 -35.41
N LEU A 159 35.52 -53.00 -34.11
CA LEU A 159 34.74 -52.17 -33.18
C LEU A 159 35.50 -50.90 -32.77
N LEU A 160 34.85 -49.75 -32.98
CA LEU A 160 35.34 -48.43 -32.59
C LEU A 160 35.06 -48.11 -31.12
N SER A 161 34.03 -48.72 -30.54
CA SER A 161 33.68 -48.56 -29.12
C SER A 161 33.12 -49.85 -28.55
N TYR A 162 33.73 -50.33 -27.46
CA TYR A 162 33.39 -51.57 -26.74
C TYR A 162 33.83 -51.44 -25.28
N LEU A 163 33.31 -52.29 -24.38
CA LEU A 163 33.70 -52.29 -22.96
C LEU A 163 35.12 -52.82 -22.79
N GLY A 164 35.92 -52.22 -21.89
CA GLY A 164 37.33 -52.56 -21.73
C GLY A 164 38.27 -51.97 -22.78
N THR A 165 37.78 -51.10 -23.68
CA THR A 165 38.64 -50.34 -24.60
C THR A 165 39.67 -49.47 -23.84
N PRO A 166 40.93 -49.35 -24.31
CA PRO A 166 41.93 -48.48 -23.68
C PRO A 166 41.70 -47.00 -23.99
N ASN A 167 40.94 -46.72 -25.05
CA ASN A 167 40.66 -45.37 -25.51
C ASN A 167 39.43 -44.79 -24.78
N GLU A 168 39.04 -43.56 -25.14
CA GLU A 168 37.87 -42.94 -24.56
C GLU A 168 36.60 -43.77 -24.82
N PHE A 169 35.93 -44.20 -23.76
CA PHE A 169 34.71 -45.00 -23.86
C PHE A 169 33.48 -44.13 -24.12
N ARG A 170 32.93 -44.22 -25.35
CA ARG A 170 31.76 -43.49 -25.81
C ARG A 170 30.61 -44.43 -26.20
N PRO A 171 29.87 -44.99 -25.22
CA PRO A 171 28.70 -45.80 -25.53
C PRO A 171 27.58 -44.96 -26.13
N PHE A 172 26.82 -45.57 -27.03
CA PHE A 172 25.60 -44.99 -27.55
C PHE A 172 24.47 -45.14 -26.52
N VAL A 173 23.66 -44.09 -26.35
CA VAL A 173 22.43 -44.14 -25.54
C VAL A 173 21.32 -43.41 -26.27
N SER A 174 20.23 -44.13 -26.55
CA SER A 174 19.10 -43.65 -27.34
C SER A 174 18.25 -42.61 -26.63
N LYS A 175 17.33 -41.97 -27.36
CA LYS A 175 16.24 -41.17 -26.79
C LYS A 175 15.21 -42.07 -26.10
N LYS A 176 14.31 -41.51 -25.28
CA LYS A 176 13.18 -42.31 -24.77
C LYS A 176 12.24 -42.60 -25.92
N LEU A 177 11.94 -43.87 -26.16
CA LEU A 177 11.00 -44.33 -27.17
C LEU A 177 9.68 -44.72 -26.49
N PRO A 178 8.51 -44.36 -27.05
CA PRO A 178 7.24 -44.85 -26.55
C PRO A 178 7.09 -46.34 -26.85
N LEU A 179 6.51 -47.08 -25.91
CA LEU A 179 6.08 -48.46 -26.12
C LEU A 179 4.60 -48.49 -26.55
N TYR A 180 4.24 -49.53 -27.28
CA TYR A 180 2.87 -49.83 -27.66
C TYR A 180 2.54 -51.28 -27.27
N ASP A 181 1.26 -51.55 -27.05
CA ASP A 181 0.77 -52.91 -26.79
C ASP A 181 1.15 -53.81 -27.99
N GLY A 182 1.81 -54.94 -27.73
CA GLY A 182 2.30 -55.88 -28.75
C GLY A 182 3.67 -55.55 -29.36
N ASP A 183 4.41 -54.59 -28.81
CA ASP A 183 5.82 -54.39 -29.18
C ASP A 183 6.66 -55.61 -28.77
N VAL A 184 7.52 -56.08 -29.68
CA VAL A 184 8.43 -57.21 -29.45
C VAL A 184 9.86 -56.73 -29.62
N PHE A 185 10.74 -57.08 -28.69
CA PHE A 185 12.17 -56.80 -28.78
C PHE A 185 12.96 -58.10 -28.90
N LEU A 186 13.97 -58.10 -29.77
CA LEU A 186 14.95 -59.19 -29.86
C LEU A 186 16.34 -58.61 -29.61
N LEU A 187 17.02 -59.16 -28.63
CA LEU A 187 18.42 -58.93 -28.33
C LEU A 187 19.23 -60.09 -28.89
N ALA A 188 20.29 -59.82 -29.65
CA ALA A 188 21.08 -60.88 -30.28
C ALA A 188 22.58 -60.57 -30.24
N THR A 189 23.39 -61.60 -29.98
CA THR A 189 24.84 -61.56 -30.22
C THR A 189 25.14 -61.92 -31.68
N PRO A 190 26.34 -61.57 -32.21
CA PRO A 190 26.67 -61.85 -33.61
C PRO A 190 26.67 -63.33 -34.00
N GLY A 191 26.82 -64.25 -33.05
CA GLY A 191 26.65 -65.67 -33.36
C GLY A 191 25.28 -66.00 -33.92
N LEU A 192 24.23 -65.28 -33.49
CA LEU A 192 22.87 -65.43 -34.02
C LEU A 192 22.65 -64.56 -35.26
N TRP A 193 22.80 -63.24 -35.12
CA TRP A 193 22.31 -62.30 -36.15
C TRP A 193 23.12 -62.34 -37.45
N GLU A 194 24.36 -62.85 -37.44
CA GLU A 194 25.12 -63.05 -38.67
C GLU A 194 24.58 -64.20 -39.52
N LYS A 195 23.90 -65.15 -38.85
CA LYS A 195 23.37 -66.35 -39.48
C LYS A 195 21.88 -66.27 -39.67
N VAL A 196 21.14 -65.49 -38.88
CA VAL A 196 19.68 -65.34 -39.04
C VAL A 196 19.41 -63.92 -39.52
N ASN A 197 18.91 -63.78 -40.75
CA ASN A 197 18.64 -62.48 -41.33
C ASN A 197 17.30 -61.88 -40.82
N PRO A 198 17.06 -60.56 -40.99
CA PRO A 198 15.85 -59.93 -40.50
C PRO A 198 14.53 -60.50 -41.07
N ALA A 199 14.53 -61.06 -42.28
CA ALA A 199 13.35 -61.68 -42.88
C ALA A 199 13.04 -63.02 -42.20
N GLU A 200 14.06 -63.86 -41.98
CA GLU A 200 13.95 -65.12 -41.22
C GLU A 200 13.48 -64.86 -39.78
N MET A 201 13.99 -63.79 -39.13
CA MET A 201 13.51 -63.37 -37.82
C MET A 201 12.02 -63.01 -37.82
N GLN A 202 11.58 -62.30 -38.85
CA GLN A 202 10.19 -61.86 -38.99
C GLN A 202 9.25 -63.04 -39.28
N ASP A 203 9.67 -63.98 -40.14
CA ASP A 203 8.89 -65.16 -40.48
C ASP A 203 8.71 -66.06 -39.25
N GLY A 204 9.79 -66.31 -38.50
CA GLY A 204 9.71 -67.05 -37.23
C GLY A 204 8.80 -66.38 -36.19
N LEU A 205 8.72 -65.04 -36.18
CA LEU A 205 7.86 -64.31 -35.25
C LEU A 205 6.37 -64.50 -35.56
N GLN A 206 6.00 -64.73 -36.83
CA GLN A 206 4.61 -64.92 -37.23
C GLN A 206 4.06 -66.27 -36.77
N GLU A 207 4.91 -67.28 -36.67
CA GLU A 207 4.54 -68.64 -36.25
C GLU A 207 4.59 -68.81 -34.73
N ALA A 208 5.39 -67.99 -34.05
CA ALA A 208 5.61 -68.09 -32.62
C ALA A 208 4.42 -67.59 -31.78
N LYS A 209 4.07 -68.37 -30.75
CA LYS A 209 3.01 -68.03 -29.78
C LYS A 209 3.53 -67.25 -28.58
N ASP A 210 4.78 -67.49 -28.21
CA ASP A 210 5.46 -66.91 -27.06
C ASP A 210 6.94 -66.68 -27.39
N PRO A 211 7.67 -65.93 -26.54
CA PRO A 211 9.07 -65.62 -26.78
C PRO A 211 9.99 -66.84 -26.86
N GLU A 212 9.68 -67.93 -26.14
CA GLU A 212 10.53 -69.13 -26.08
C GLU A 212 10.44 -69.90 -27.39
N ALA A 213 9.22 -70.19 -27.85
CA ALA A 213 8.97 -70.82 -29.15
C ALA A 213 9.57 -70.02 -30.31
N TRP A 214 9.57 -68.69 -30.24
CA TRP A 214 10.22 -67.87 -31.25
C TRP A 214 11.73 -68.08 -31.26
N ILE A 215 12.36 -68.04 -30.09
CA ILE A 215 13.81 -68.20 -29.96
C ILE A 215 14.25 -69.60 -30.44
N ASP A 216 13.52 -70.66 -30.08
CA ASP A 216 13.76 -72.02 -30.56
C ASP A 216 13.68 -72.10 -32.10
N THR A 217 12.70 -71.43 -32.70
CA THR A 217 12.57 -71.34 -34.16
C THR A 217 13.79 -70.65 -34.79
N LEU A 218 14.31 -69.58 -34.18
CA LEU A 218 15.50 -68.89 -34.67
C LEU A 218 16.77 -69.74 -34.52
N GLU A 219 16.87 -70.54 -33.45
CA GLU A 219 17.94 -71.52 -33.27
C GLU A 219 17.88 -72.60 -34.36
N ASP A 220 16.71 -73.17 -34.63
CA ASP A 220 16.53 -74.15 -35.70
C ASP A 220 16.95 -73.59 -37.06
N VAL A 221 16.57 -72.34 -37.37
CA VAL A 221 17.00 -71.65 -38.60
C VAL A 221 18.52 -71.51 -38.63
N LEU A 222 19.16 -71.13 -37.52
CA LEU A 222 20.61 -71.03 -37.43
C LEU A 222 21.30 -72.38 -37.65
N LEU A 223 20.83 -73.44 -36.99
CA LEU A 223 21.41 -74.78 -37.06
C LEU A 223 21.16 -75.45 -38.43
N SER A 224 20.06 -75.12 -39.11
CA SER A 224 19.74 -75.62 -40.45
C SER A 224 20.80 -75.24 -41.50
N LYS A 225 21.63 -74.21 -41.23
CA LYS A 225 22.71 -73.77 -42.11
C LYS A 225 23.92 -74.73 -42.11
N GLN A 226 23.94 -75.72 -41.20
CA GLN A 226 24.91 -76.82 -41.16
C GLN A 226 26.38 -76.38 -41.27
N GLU A 227 26.71 -75.28 -40.59
CA GLU A 227 28.07 -74.77 -40.52
C GLU A 227 28.99 -75.77 -39.81
N HIS A 228 30.21 -75.94 -40.31
CA HIS A 228 31.20 -76.80 -39.67
C HIS A 228 31.59 -76.33 -38.27
N VAL A 229 31.51 -75.01 -38.02
CA VAL A 229 31.83 -74.38 -36.74
C VAL A 229 30.72 -73.39 -36.40
N VAL A 230 29.97 -73.69 -35.35
CA VAL A 230 28.94 -72.81 -34.80
C VAL A 230 29.57 -71.96 -33.70
N GLN A 231 29.49 -70.63 -33.85
CA GLN A 231 30.01 -69.65 -32.87
C GLN A 231 29.19 -69.69 -31.56
N ASN A 232 29.66 -69.03 -30.50
CA ASN A 232 28.77 -68.75 -29.37
C ASN A 232 27.62 -67.86 -29.86
N TYR A 233 26.37 -68.21 -29.51
CA TYR A 233 25.20 -67.42 -29.87
C TYR A 233 24.28 -67.28 -28.67
N THR A 234 23.70 -66.10 -28.54
CA THR A 234 22.72 -65.78 -27.50
C THR A 234 21.67 -64.87 -28.07
N ALA A 235 20.42 -65.20 -27.74
CA ALA A 235 19.23 -64.50 -28.20
C ALA A 235 18.28 -64.32 -27.02
N ALA A 236 17.64 -63.16 -26.92
CA ALA A 236 16.59 -62.94 -25.94
C ALA A 236 15.44 -62.13 -26.54
N ALA A 237 14.24 -62.69 -26.46
CA ALA A 237 13.00 -62.09 -26.92
C ALA A 237 12.21 -61.54 -25.72
N ILE A 238 11.68 -60.33 -25.87
CA ILE A 238 10.87 -59.64 -24.86
C ILE A 238 9.57 -59.19 -25.52
N PHE A 239 8.45 -59.82 -25.15
CA PHE A 239 7.12 -59.50 -25.67
C PHE A 239 6.41 -58.57 -24.70
N ALA A 240 6.15 -57.33 -25.12
CA ALA A 240 5.38 -56.35 -24.38
C ALA A 240 3.89 -56.44 -24.75
N ASN A 241 3.24 -57.54 -24.36
CA ASN A 241 1.82 -57.81 -24.65
C ASN A 241 0.91 -56.66 -24.20
N LYS A 242 1.21 -56.07 -23.03
CA LYS A 242 0.46 -54.95 -22.48
C LYS A 242 1.39 -53.93 -21.83
N ILE A 243 1.25 -52.66 -22.19
CA ILE A 243 2.07 -51.58 -21.63
C ILE A 243 1.33 -50.77 -20.57
N PHE A 244 2.08 -50.12 -19.68
CA PHE A 244 1.52 -49.21 -18.70
C PHE A 244 1.07 -47.90 -19.37
N LYS A 245 -0.24 -47.64 -19.36
CA LYS A 245 -0.83 -46.42 -19.95
C LYS A 245 -0.74 -45.26 -18.97
N THR A 246 0.17 -44.31 -19.21
CA THR A 246 0.21 -43.04 -18.47
C THR A 246 -0.94 -42.12 -18.88
N ASP A 247 -1.79 -41.69 -17.94
CA ASP A 247 -2.89 -40.73 -18.18
C ASP A 247 -2.36 -39.38 -18.74
N PRO A 248 -2.66 -39.03 -20.01
CA PRO A 248 -2.22 -37.78 -20.61
C PRO A 248 -2.90 -36.54 -20.01
N GLN A 249 -4.08 -36.66 -19.39
CA GLN A 249 -4.82 -35.51 -18.86
C GLN A 249 -4.15 -34.86 -17.65
N LYS A 250 -3.39 -35.62 -16.85
CA LYS A 250 -2.74 -35.12 -15.63
C LYS A 250 -1.74 -33.98 -15.94
N LYS A 251 -1.02 -34.07 -17.07
CA LYS A 251 -0.06 -33.03 -17.49
C LYS A 251 -0.77 -31.75 -17.94
N TRP A 252 -1.86 -31.88 -18.66
CA TRP A 252 -2.60 -30.74 -19.19
C TRP A 252 -3.30 -29.93 -18.10
N ARG A 253 -3.78 -30.60 -17.03
CA ARG A 253 -4.32 -29.92 -15.83
C ARG A 253 -3.27 -29.05 -15.12
N ILE A 254 -2.01 -29.49 -15.07
CA ILE A 254 -0.92 -28.74 -14.43
C ILE A 254 -0.57 -27.50 -15.26
N ILE A 255 -0.44 -27.63 -16.58
CA ILE A 255 -0.15 -26.51 -17.48
C ILE A 255 -1.22 -25.42 -17.37
N LYS A 256 -2.51 -25.82 -17.34
CA LYS A 256 -3.61 -24.87 -17.15
C LYS A 256 -3.56 -24.12 -15.82
N ARG A 257 -3.19 -24.79 -14.72
CA ARG A 257 -3.04 -24.14 -13.41
C ARG A 257 -1.89 -23.13 -13.41
N VAL A 258 -0.76 -23.47 -14.01
CA VAL A 258 0.40 -22.55 -14.11
C VAL A 258 0.05 -21.34 -14.97
N ALA A 259 -0.62 -21.52 -16.11
CA ALA A 259 -1.05 -20.43 -16.97
C ALA A 259 -2.04 -19.47 -16.27
N LEU A 260 -2.98 -20.00 -15.48
CA LEU A 260 -3.92 -19.19 -14.71
C LEU A 260 -3.21 -18.33 -13.65
N ILE A 261 -2.23 -18.90 -12.95
CA ILE A 261 -1.43 -18.17 -11.95
C ILE A 261 -0.62 -17.04 -12.61
N LEU A 262 0.01 -17.31 -13.75
CA LEU A 262 0.76 -16.30 -14.51
C LEU A 262 -0.14 -15.18 -15.03
N LEU A 263 -1.36 -15.49 -15.46
CA LEU A 263 -2.35 -14.47 -15.88
C LEU A 263 -2.71 -13.54 -14.73
N VAL A 264 -2.96 -14.08 -13.53
CA VAL A 264 -3.27 -13.27 -12.34
C VAL A 264 -2.08 -12.38 -11.95
N LEU A 265 -0.85 -12.90 -12.00
CA LEU A 265 0.35 -12.12 -11.74
C LEU A 265 0.58 -11.00 -12.77
N ALA A 266 0.31 -11.26 -14.05
CA ALA A 266 0.40 -10.26 -15.10
C ALA A 266 -0.63 -9.13 -14.92
N LEU A 267 -1.87 -9.47 -14.56
CA LEU A 267 -2.91 -8.49 -14.24
C LEU A 267 -2.56 -7.67 -12.99
N ALA A 268 -2.05 -8.30 -11.94
CA ALA A 268 -1.60 -7.60 -10.73
C ALA A 268 -0.40 -6.68 -11.02
N GLY A 269 0.58 -7.15 -11.81
CA GLY A 269 1.73 -6.37 -12.22
C GLY A 269 1.36 -5.17 -13.11
N GLY A 270 0.47 -5.38 -14.08
CA GLY A 270 -0.08 -4.31 -14.93
C GLY A 270 -0.86 -3.27 -14.13
N GLY A 271 -1.70 -3.72 -13.18
CA GLY A 271 -2.43 -2.84 -12.28
C GLY A 271 -1.51 -1.98 -11.39
N ALA A 272 -0.44 -2.56 -10.86
CA ALA A 272 0.55 -1.84 -10.07
C ALA A 272 1.31 -0.77 -10.89
N LEU A 273 1.59 -1.05 -12.17
CA LEU A 273 2.23 -0.10 -13.08
C LEU A 273 1.33 1.11 -13.35
N LEU A 274 0.05 0.87 -13.69
CA LEU A 274 -0.94 1.93 -13.90
C LEU A 274 -1.14 2.79 -12.64
N TYR A 275 -1.19 2.14 -11.47
CA TYR A 275 -1.28 2.84 -10.19
C TYR A 275 -0.09 3.78 -9.95
N LYS A 276 1.14 3.33 -10.24
CA LYS A 276 2.34 4.17 -10.09
C LYS A 276 2.36 5.34 -11.08
N MET A 277 1.89 5.16 -12.32
CA MET A 277 1.80 6.27 -13.28
C MET A 277 0.80 7.33 -12.81
N LYS A 278 -0.38 6.91 -12.34
CA LYS A 278 -1.41 7.82 -11.82
C LYS A 278 -0.97 8.53 -10.54
N GLU A 279 -0.20 7.86 -9.69
CA GLU A 279 0.36 8.50 -8.49
C GLU A 279 1.43 9.54 -8.84
N ALA A 280 2.23 9.33 -9.89
CA ALA A 280 3.21 10.31 -10.37
C ALA A 280 2.53 11.57 -10.93
N GLU A 281 1.45 11.44 -11.70
CA GLU A 281 0.64 12.56 -12.21
C GLU A 281 0.08 13.40 -11.06
N ARG A 282 -0.55 12.76 -10.06
CA ARG A 282 -1.07 13.46 -8.87
C ARG A 282 0.00 14.23 -8.09
N ILE A 283 1.21 13.68 -7.99
CA ILE A 283 2.34 14.34 -7.31
C ILE A 283 2.82 15.54 -8.14
N ALA A 284 2.84 15.43 -9.47
CA ALA A 284 3.21 16.54 -10.34
C ALA A 284 2.20 17.70 -10.25
N ASP A 285 0.90 17.41 -10.33
CA ASP A 285 -0.16 18.43 -10.19
C ASP A 285 -0.12 19.10 -8.81
N ALA A 286 0.07 18.31 -7.76
CA ALA A 286 0.21 18.84 -6.40
C ALA A 286 1.51 19.66 -6.24
N ALA A 287 2.59 19.33 -6.94
CA ALA A 287 3.82 20.12 -6.87
C ALA A 287 3.63 21.51 -7.50
N THR A 288 2.97 21.59 -8.65
CA THR A 288 2.65 22.86 -9.31
C THR A 288 1.65 23.68 -8.50
N GLY A 289 0.53 23.06 -8.11
CA GLY A 289 -0.52 23.72 -7.34
C GLY A 289 -0.04 24.23 -5.97
N MET A 290 0.94 23.57 -5.35
CA MET A 290 1.54 24.03 -4.09
C MET A 290 2.11 25.45 -4.22
N PHE A 291 2.89 25.74 -5.26
CA PHE A 291 3.51 27.05 -5.44
C PHE A 291 2.51 28.09 -5.94
N GLU A 292 1.56 27.70 -6.78
CA GLU A 292 0.49 28.59 -7.25
C GLU A 292 -0.38 29.07 -6.08
N HIS A 293 -0.81 28.15 -5.21
CA HIS A 293 -1.60 28.49 -4.02
C HIS A 293 -0.80 29.32 -3.00
N GLU A 294 0.50 29.05 -2.84
CA GLU A 294 1.36 29.88 -1.98
C GLU A 294 1.48 31.31 -2.53
N THR A 295 1.75 31.45 -3.83
CA THR A 295 1.87 32.76 -4.50
C THR A 295 0.55 33.54 -4.44
N ALA A 296 -0.59 32.86 -4.64
CA ALA A 296 -1.90 33.47 -4.49
C ALA A 296 -2.15 33.92 -3.03
N GLY A 297 -1.72 33.12 -2.05
CA GLY A 297 -1.79 33.50 -0.64
C GLY A 297 -0.97 34.75 -0.33
N ASP A 298 0.27 34.82 -0.83
CA ASP A 298 1.15 35.97 -0.66
C ASP A 298 0.57 37.24 -1.32
N ALA A 299 -0.07 37.10 -2.48
CA ALA A 299 -0.79 38.19 -3.14
C ALA A 299 -1.98 38.70 -2.28
N PHE A 300 -2.77 37.80 -1.70
CA PHE A 300 -3.87 38.20 -0.81
C PHE A 300 -3.39 38.87 0.47
N ILE A 301 -2.22 38.49 1.01
CA ILE A 301 -1.59 39.23 2.12
C ILE A 301 -1.24 40.65 1.71
N ALA A 302 -0.66 40.85 0.52
CA ALA A 302 -0.34 42.18 0.01
C ALA A 302 -1.58 43.07 -0.21
N GLU A 303 -2.73 42.44 -0.51
CA GLU A 303 -4.03 43.12 -0.64
C GLU A 303 -4.75 43.34 0.71
N GLY A 304 -4.25 42.77 1.82
CA GLY A 304 -4.90 42.80 3.13
C GLY A 304 -6.10 41.85 3.28
N ASP A 305 -6.34 40.93 2.34
CA ASP A 305 -7.41 39.93 2.38
C ASP A 305 -6.96 38.64 3.09
N TYR A 306 -6.75 38.76 4.40
CA TYR A 306 -6.28 37.65 5.24
C TYR A 306 -7.17 36.39 5.21
N PRO A 307 -8.52 36.47 5.15
CA PRO A 307 -9.35 35.28 5.03
C PRO A 307 -9.10 34.48 3.75
N LYS A 308 -8.92 35.15 2.60
CA LYS A 308 -8.57 34.44 1.34
C LYS A 308 -7.15 33.90 1.38
N ALA A 309 -6.20 34.66 1.93
CA ALA A 309 -4.82 34.19 2.13
C ALA A 309 -4.77 32.90 2.96
N LEU A 310 -5.55 32.84 4.05
CA LEU A 310 -5.64 31.66 4.92
C LEU A 310 -6.09 30.41 4.17
N LYS A 311 -7.10 30.55 3.30
CA LYS A 311 -7.58 29.46 2.45
C LYS A 311 -6.49 29.02 1.46
N ALA A 312 -5.89 29.97 0.75
CA ALA A 312 -4.84 29.69 -0.23
C ALA A 312 -3.64 28.96 0.39
N TYR A 313 -3.15 29.41 1.56
CA TYR A 313 -2.08 28.71 2.27
C TYR A 313 -2.48 27.32 2.77
N SER A 314 -3.75 27.11 3.13
CA SER A 314 -4.27 25.79 3.51
C SER A 314 -4.26 24.83 2.33
N ASP A 315 -4.68 25.29 1.15
CA ASP A 315 -4.66 24.51 -0.09
C ASP A 315 -3.21 24.19 -0.50
N ALA A 316 -2.31 25.18 -0.42
CA ALA A 316 -0.87 24.99 -0.64
C ALA A 316 -0.28 23.94 0.31
N ARG A 317 -0.64 23.96 1.59
CA ARG A 317 -0.14 23.01 2.60
C ARG A 317 -0.66 21.60 2.34
N ASN A 318 -1.91 21.46 1.91
CA ASN A 318 -2.46 20.18 1.50
C ASN A 318 -1.69 19.60 0.31
N ALA A 319 -1.40 20.42 -0.69
CA ALA A 319 -0.56 20.05 -1.82
C ALA A 319 0.87 19.66 -1.37
N ALA A 320 1.48 20.41 -0.45
CA ALA A 320 2.78 20.09 0.16
C ALA A 320 2.81 18.72 0.85
N ASN A 321 1.71 18.35 1.54
CA ASN A 321 1.58 17.04 2.17
C ASN A 321 1.46 15.90 1.13
N ILE A 322 0.76 16.12 0.02
CA ILE A 322 0.62 15.16 -1.08
C ILE A 322 2.00 14.86 -1.71
N VAL A 323 2.81 15.90 -1.94
CA VAL A 323 4.17 15.76 -2.47
C VAL A 323 5.21 15.38 -1.41
N LYS A 324 4.77 15.20 -0.14
CA LYS A 324 5.61 14.84 1.02
C LYS A 324 6.75 15.84 1.29
N ASN A 325 6.58 17.11 0.90
CA ASN A 325 7.55 18.17 1.20
C ASN A 325 7.31 18.71 2.62
N LYS A 326 7.96 18.07 3.60
CA LYS A 326 7.81 18.42 5.03
C LYS A 326 8.29 19.82 5.36
N VAL A 327 9.32 20.32 4.67
CA VAL A 327 9.90 21.65 4.91
C VAL A 327 8.88 22.71 4.50
N GLN A 328 8.31 22.60 3.29
CA GLN A 328 7.29 23.54 2.85
C GLN A 328 6.00 23.43 3.67
N ALA A 329 5.56 22.23 4.01
CA ALA A 329 4.38 22.05 4.87
C ALA A 329 4.53 22.74 6.23
N ALA A 330 5.75 22.77 6.79
CA ALA A 330 6.05 23.46 8.04
C ALA A 330 6.11 24.99 7.87
N LEU A 331 6.66 25.48 6.75
CA LEU A 331 6.69 26.91 6.42
C LEU A 331 5.26 27.46 6.25
N LEU A 332 4.45 26.78 5.44
CA LEU A 332 3.04 27.12 5.22
C LEU A 332 2.22 27.03 6.50
N ALA A 333 2.49 26.05 7.38
CA ALA A 333 1.83 25.98 8.69
C ALA A 333 2.10 27.21 9.56
N LYS A 334 3.29 27.82 9.45
CA LYS A 334 3.58 29.09 10.12
C LYS A 334 2.83 30.25 9.46
N LYS A 335 2.83 30.34 8.12
CA LYS A 335 2.06 31.36 7.38
C LYS A 335 0.57 31.31 7.79
N ILE A 336 -0.06 30.14 7.74
CA ILE A 336 -1.44 29.90 8.19
C ILE A 336 -1.66 30.38 9.63
N ARG A 337 -0.75 30.07 10.56
CA ARG A 337 -0.89 30.46 11.98
C ARG A 337 -0.90 31.97 12.14
N ILE A 338 0.01 32.66 11.46
CA ILE A 338 0.11 34.13 11.48
C ILE A 338 -1.18 34.72 10.90
N THR A 339 -1.57 34.29 9.70
CA THR A 339 -2.80 34.76 9.03
C THR A 339 -4.05 34.51 9.89
N GLN A 340 -4.15 33.33 10.53
CA GLN A 340 -5.27 33.02 11.42
C GLN A 340 -5.33 33.96 12.62
N LEU A 341 -4.19 34.28 13.23
CA LEU A 341 -4.15 35.22 14.36
C LEU A 341 -4.63 36.61 13.95
N ILE A 342 -4.30 37.07 12.74
CA ILE A 342 -4.78 38.34 12.21
C ILE A 342 -6.29 38.29 11.98
N VAL A 343 -6.80 37.24 11.32
CA VAL A 343 -8.24 37.05 11.07
C VAL A 343 -9.02 36.97 12.38
N ASP A 344 -8.52 36.23 13.37
CA ASP A 344 -9.10 36.16 14.71
C ASP A 344 -9.11 37.54 15.39
N GLY A 345 -8.05 38.32 15.23
CA GLY A 345 -7.95 39.69 15.74
C GLY A 345 -8.97 40.63 15.10
N ASP A 346 -9.05 40.65 13.77
CA ASP A 346 -10.02 41.45 13.01
C ASP A 346 -11.46 41.06 13.37
N THR A 347 -11.72 39.77 13.55
CA THR A 347 -13.03 39.26 13.98
C THR A 347 -13.35 39.71 15.41
N ALA A 348 -12.39 39.61 16.33
CA ALA A 348 -12.58 40.07 17.70
C ALA A 348 -12.81 41.59 17.79
N VAL A 349 -12.24 42.41 16.90
CA VAL A 349 -12.56 43.84 16.82
C VAL A 349 -14.03 44.05 16.38
N LYS A 350 -14.49 43.29 15.38
CA LYS A 350 -15.89 43.34 14.92
C LYS A 350 -16.87 42.90 16.01
N ASP A 351 -16.48 41.92 16.81
CA ASP A 351 -17.27 41.42 17.95
C ASP A 351 -17.11 42.28 19.23
N GLU A 352 -16.47 43.45 19.14
CA GLU A 352 -16.24 44.40 20.24
C GLU A 352 -15.40 43.83 21.41
N GLN A 353 -14.65 42.75 21.16
CA GLN A 353 -13.77 42.08 22.11
C GLN A 353 -12.33 42.60 22.00
N TYR A 354 -12.14 43.91 22.18
CA TYR A 354 -10.88 44.60 21.91
C TYR A 354 -9.66 44.05 22.68
N ALA A 355 -9.83 43.65 23.93
CA ALA A 355 -8.74 43.05 24.72
C ALA A 355 -8.27 41.72 24.12
N LYS A 356 -9.18 40.91 23.58
CA LYS A 356 -8.82 39.67 22.87
C LYS A 356 -8.18 39.97 21.52
N ALA A 357 -8.67 40.97 20.80
CA ALA A 357 -8.06 41.40 19.55
C ALA A 357 -6.59 41.82 19.73
N LEU A 358 -6.27 42.57 20.80
CA LEU A 358 -4.89 42.94 21.13
C LEU A 358 -3.99 41.73 21.38
N ASP A 359 -4.45 40.75 22.18
CA ASP A 359 -3.71 39.50 22.41
C ASP A 359 -3.43 38.75 21.10
N LYS A 360 -4.40 38.74 20.17
CA LYS A 360 -4.25 38.11 18.85
C LYS A 360 -3.22 38.85 17.98
N TYR A 361 -3.29 40.17 17.89
CA TYR A 361 -2.29 40.96 17.15
C TYR A 361 -0.89 40.86 17.76
N ASP A 362 -0.76 40.86 19.09
CA ASP A 362 0.53 40.66 19.76
C ASP A 362 1.15 39.31 19.45
N LYS A 363 0.33 38.25 19.44
CA LYS A 363 0.76 36.91 19.03
C LYS A 363 1.16 36.88 17.55
N ALA A 364 0.38 37.54 16.67
CA ALA A 364 0.70 37.62 15.25
C ALA A 364 2.07 38.30 15.03
N LEU A 365 2.27 39.49 15.61
CA LEU A 365 3.54 40.23 15.53
C LEU A 365 4.73 39.44 16.08
N LYS A 366 4.53 38.72 17.19
CA LYS A 366 5.58 37.86 17.76
C LYS A 366 5.99 36.73 16.81
N GLU A 367 5.03 36.11 16.13
CA GLU A 367 5.26 35.04 15.15
C GLU A 367 5.82 35.57 13.81
N MET A 368 5.59 36.85 13.49
CA MET A 368 6.14 37.53 12.30
C MET A 368 7.62 37.90 12.42
N LYS A 369 8.18 37.97 13.64
CA LYS A 369 9.56 38.43 13.86
C LYS A 369 10.59 37.71 12.97
N GLY A 370 11.32 38.49 12.18
CA GLY A 370 12.36 38.00 11.27
C GLY A 370 11.82 37.40 9.98
N ARG A 371 10.60 37.78 9.57
CA ARG A 371 10.02 37.43 8.29
C ARG A 371 9.57 38.69 7.54
N ASP A 372 9.78 38.66 6.22
CA ASP A 372 9.46 39.77 5.33
C ASP A 372 8.19 39.51 4.49
N ASP A 373 7.54 38.35 4.72
CA ASP A 373 6.37 37.87 3.96
C ASP A 373 5.02 38.42 4.49
N PHE A 374 5.05 39.28 5.52
CA PHE A 374 3.87 39.93 6.10
C PHE A 374 4.11 41.43 6.29
N ASN A 375 3.05 42.21 6.14
CA ASN A 375 3.07 43.65 6.38
C ASN A 375 3.01 43.95 7.88
N GLU A 376 4.14 43.80 8.59
CA GLU A 376 4.24 44.10 10.03
C GLU A 376 3.75 45.52 10.40
N PRO A 377 4.08 46.58 9.64
CA PRO A 377 3.57 47.94 9.90
C PRO A 377 2.03 48.04 9.94
N GLU A 378 1.34 47.35 9.02
CA GLU A 378 -0.12 47.36 8.99
C GLU A 378 -0.74 46.71 10.24
N ILE A 379 -0.14 45.60 10.71
CA ILE A 379 -0.63 44.95 11.93
C ILE A 379 -0.33 45.79 13.18
N LEU A 380 0.79 46.50 13.20
CA LEU A 380 1.08 47.48 14.25
C LEU A 380 0.06 48.62 14.28
N GLU A 381 -0.31 49.16 13.11
CA GLU A 381 -1.34 50.19 12.99
C GLU A 381 -2.71 49.67 13.50
N LYS A 382 -3.12 48.47 13.06
CA LYS A 382 -4.35 47.80 13.55
C LYS A 382 -4.33 47.64 15.07
N LYS A 383 -3.18 47.24 15.64
CA LYS A 383 -3.01 47.11 17.08
C LYS A 383 -3.12 48.45 17.80
N GLU A 384 -2.43 49.49 17.35
CA GLU A 384 -2.48 50.84 17.96
C GLU A 384 -3.90 51.43 17.92
N LYS A 385 -4.60 51.25 16.80
CA LYS A 385 -6.01 51.63 16.67
C LYS A 385 -6.89 50.90 17.68
N THR A 386 -6.68 49.59 17.84
CA THR A 386 -7.42 48.77 18.81
C THR A 386 -7.08 49.15 20.27
N GLN A 387 -5.84 49.53 20.56
CA GLN A 387 -5.44 50.04 21.87
C GLN A 387 -6.20 51.34 22.21
N SER A 388 -6.36 52.20 21.23
CA SER A 388 -7.16 53.42 21.38
C SER A 388 -8.62 53.11 21.69
N TYR A 389 -9.21 52.07 21.08
CA TYR A 389 -10.58 51.63 21.41
C TYR A 389 -10.71 51.17 22.87
N VAL A 390 -9.72 50.43 23.38
CA VAL A 390 -9.70 50.04 24.80
C VAL A 390 -9.65 51.26 25.72
N LEU A 391 -8.84 52.27 25.40
CA LEU A 391 -8.76 53.51 26.18
C LEU A 391 -10.08 54.28 26.17
N VAL A 392 -10.74 54.36 25.00
CA VAL A 392 -12.08 54.96 24.88
C VAL A 392 -13.08 54.24 25.79
N MET A 393 -13.11 52.91 25.76
CA MET A 393 -14.02 52.11 26.59
C MET A 393 -13.69 52.23 28.09
N GLN A 394 -12.41 52.37 28.44
CA GLN A 394 -11.98 52.60 29.82
C GLN A 394 -12.43 53.97 30.34
N TRP A 395 -12.23 55.04 29.56
CA TRP A 395 -12.71 56.37 29.95
C TRP A 395 -14.23 56.48 29.95
N LYS A 396 -14.91 55.78 29.04
CA LYS A 396 -16.38 55.63 29.10
C LYS A 396 -16.79 55.00 30.43
N LYS A 397 -16.17 53.88 30.81
CA LYS A 397 -16.47 53.20 32.09
C LYS A 397 -16.23 54.11 33.30
N GLU A 398 -15.16 54.89 33.30
CA GLU A 398 -14.88 55.85 34.37
C GLU A 398 -15.95 56.97 34.41
N GLY A 399 -16.38 57.44 33.24
CA GLY A 399 -17.50 58.37 33.13
C GLY A 399 -18.82 57.78 33.62
N ASP A 400 -19.10 56.50 33.31
CA ASP A 400 -20.29 55.77 33.79
C ASP A 400 -20.28 55.66 35.33
N LEU A 401 -19.13 55.38 35.95
CA LEU A 401 -18.98 55.33 37.41
C LEU A 401 -19.25 56.70 38.07
N LEU A 402 -18.71 57.79 37.49
CA LEU A 402 -18.95 59.15 37.99
C LEU A 402 -20.41 59.57 37.80
N PHE A 403 -21.02 59.16 36.70
CA PHE A 403 -22.44 59.40 36.43
C PHE A 403 -23.34 58.71 37.47
N GLU A 404 -23.04 57.46 37.81
CA GLU A 404 -23.72 56.72 38.88
C GLU A 404 -23.52 57.37 40.26
N ALA A 405 -22.34 57.93 40.50
CA ALA A 405 -22.01 58.70 41.70
C ALA A 405 -22.65 60.11 41.74
N GLN A 406 -23.46 60.48 40.74
CA GLN A 406 -24.08 61.81 40.57
C GLN A 406 -23.09 62.97 40.36
N ASP A 407 -21.82 62.67 40.08
CA ASP A 407 -20.85 63.68 39.65
C ASP A 407 -20.94 63.88 38.13
N TYR A 408 -21.95 64.64 37.72
CA TYR A 408 -22.22 64.89 36.31
C TYR A 408 -21.14 65.76 35.64
N ALA A 409 -20.42 66.59 36.40
CA ALA A 409 -19.34 67.40 35.85
C ALA A 409 -18.09 66.55 35.56
N GLY A 410 -17.73 65.65 36.48
CA GLY A 410 -16.68 64.66 36.27
C GLY A 410 -17.03 63.70 35.12
N ALA A 411 -18.26 63.19 35.08
CA ALA A 411 -18.71 62.31 34.01
C ALA A 411 -18.62 62.96 32.63
N GLU A 412 -19.06 64.22 32.49
CA GLU A 412 -18.96 64.97 31.22
C GLU A 412 -17.52 65.08 30.73
N ALA A 413 -16.57 65.41 31.63
CA ALA A 413 -15.17 65.55 31.28
C ALA A 413 -14.58 64.24 30.73
N TYR A 414 -14.87 63.09 31.35
CA TYR A 414 -14.42 61.79 30.88
C TYR A 414 -15.09 61.37 29.57
N TYR A 415 -16.40 61.61 29.39
CA TYR A 415 -17.08 61.29 28.14
C TYR A 415 -16.59 62.16 26.98
N GLN A 416 -16.36 63.46 27.17
CA GLN A 416 -15.78 64.33 26.14
C GLN A 416 -14.36 63.89 25.77
N LYS A 417 -13.55 63.51 26.76
CA LYS A 417 -12.20 62.98 26.56
C LYS A 417 -12.23 61.68 25.74
N ALA A 418 -13.12 60.75 26.09
CA ALA A 418 -13.35 59.51 25.34
C ALA A 418 -13.85 59.79 23.92
N ARG A 419 -14.77 60.72 23.74
CA ARG A 419 -15.36 61.04 22.44
C ARG A 419 -14.33 61.66 21.50
N LYS A 420 -13.47 62.53 22.02
CA LYS A 420 -12.36 63.12 21.24
C LYS A 420 -11.45 62.03 20.67
N LEU A 421 -11.00 61.10 21.51
CA LEU A 421 -10.16 59.98 21.06
C LEU A 421 -10.91 59.04 20.10
N ALA A 422 -12.21 58.81 20.32
CA ALA A 422 -13.05 58.02 19.42
C ALA A 422 -13.13 58.66 18.02
N LEU A 423 -13.25 59.99 17.93
CA LEU A 423 -13.24 60.73 16.67
C LEU A 423 -11.86 60.66 15.99
N GLU A 424 -10.78 60.89 16.73
CA GLU A 424 -9.40 60.81 16.23
C GLU A 424 -9.07 59.42 15.65
N THR A 425 -9.63 58.36 16.24
CA THR A 425 -9.38 56.96 15.83
C THR A 425 -10.48 56.38 14.95
N SER A 426 -11.41 57.21 14.48
CA SER A 426 -12.56 56.80 13.65
C SER A 426 -13.38 55.65 14.27
N PHE A 427 -13.53 55.63 15.59
CA PHE A 427 -14.33 54.64 16.30
C PHE A 427 -15.83 55.02 16.32
N VAL A 428 -16.52 54.71 15.22
CA VAL A 428 -17.90 55.16 14.99
C VAL A 428 -18.89 54.67 16.05
N THR A 429 -18.84 53.38 16.41
CA THR A 429 -19.77 52.81 17.40
C THR A 429 -19.59 53.47 18.76
N GLY A 430 -18.35 53.59 19.24
CA GLY A 430 -18.04 54.26 20.51
C GLY A 430 -18.41 55.74 20.52
N GLU A 431 -18.20 56.47 19.42
CA GLU A 431 -18.61 57.89 19.31
C GLU A 431 -20.12 58.05 19.50
N LYS A 432 -20.91 57.19 18.85
CA LYS A 432 -22.37 57.22 18.95
C LYS A 432 -22.85 56.94 20.38
N GLU A 433 -22.26 55.94 21.04
CA GLU A 433 -22.58 55.63 22.44
C GLU A 433 -22.21 56.79 23.37
N LEU A 434 -21.03 57.37 23.21
CA LEU A 434 -20.56 58.48 24.03
C LEU A 434 -21.38 59.75 23.81
N ARG A 435 -21.85 60.00 22.58
CA ARG A 435 -22.77 61.11 22.30
C ARG A 435 -24.08 60.94 23.08
N THR A 436 -24.63 59.72 23.07
CA THR A 436 -25.86 59.41 23.83
C THR A 436 -25.64 59.65 25.34
N LYS A 437 -24.49 59.23 25.88
CA LYS A 437 -24.13 59.46 27.28
C LYS A 437 -23.96 60.95 27.62
N LEU A 438 -23.39 61.75 26.71
CA LEU A 438 -23.29 63.20 26.88
C LEU A 438 -24.66 63.88 26.88
N ASP A 439 -25.58 63.44 26.03
CA ASP A 439 -26.96 63.94 26.00
C ASP A 439 -27.71 63.60 27.30
N GLU A 440 -27.48 62.41 27.85
CA GLU A 440 -28.00 62.00 29.18
C GLU A 440 -27.45 62.89 30.31
N VAL A 441 -26.15 63.18 30.30
CA VAL A 441 -25.51 64.09 31.27
C VAL A 441 -26.08 65.49 31.18
N ALA A 442 -26.20 66.04 29.96
CA ALA A 442 -26.78 67.36 29.74
C ALA A 442 -28.21 67.43 30.29
N SER A 443 -29.03 66.42 29.99
CA SER A 443 -30.40 66.32 30.49
C SER A 443 -30.47 66.29 32.02
N LYS A 444 -29.58 65.54 32.68
CA LYS A 444 -29.50 65.48 34.16
C LYS A 444 -29.05 66.81 34.77
N LYS A 445 -28.02 67.45 34.20
CA LYS A 445 -27.56 68.78 34.65
C LYS A 445 -28.64 69.84 34.53
N THR A 446 -29.34 69.91 33.40
CA THR A 446 -30.46 70.84 33.23
C THR A 446 -31.59 70.57 34.24
N GLY A 447 -31.86 69.29 34.56
CA GLY A 447 -32.82 68.94 35.61
C GLY A 447 -32.41 69.47 37.00
N ILE A 448 -31.14 69.31 37.37
CA ILE A 448 -30.60 69.79 38.66
C ILE A 448 -30.55 71.31 38.71
N ASP A 449 -30.13 71.99 37.64
CA ASP A 449 -30.15 73.44 37.56
C ASP A 449 -31.57 73.99 37.67
N LYS A 450 -32.55 73.30 37.05
CA LYS A 450 -33.96 73.62 37.19
C LYS A 450 -34.43 73.49 38.64
N GLU A 451 -34.06 72.43 39.33
CA GLU A 451 -34.41 72.20 40.74
C GLU A 451 -33.75 73.24 41.67
N LYS A 452 -32.47 73.55 41.45
CA LYS A 452 -31.76 74.60 42.19
C LYS A 452 -32.39 75.97 41.99
N LYS A 453 -32.68 76.36 40.75
CA LYS A 453 -33.39 77.61 40.45
C LYS A 453 -34.81 77.63 41.02
N THR A 454 -35.49 76.48 41.06
CA THR A 454 -36.79 76.37 41.74
C THR A 454 -36.65 76.70 43.23
N LEU A 455 -35.61 76.18 43.88
CA LEU A 455 -35.32 76.42 45.30
C LEU A 455 -34.93 77.89 45.58
N ASP A 456 -34.14 78.51 44.69
CA ASP A 456 -33.79 79.94 44.79
C ASP A 456 -35.03 80.83 44.60
N GLY A 457 -35.90 80.48 43.64
CA GLY A 457 -37.21 81.11 43.45
C GLY A 457 -38.12 80.96 44.67
N ASP A 458 -38.17 79.76 45.27
CA ASP A 458 -38.96 79.50 46.49
C ASP A 458 -38.46 80.33 47.68
N LYS A 459 -37.14 80.51 47.78
CA LYS A 459 -36.53 81.35 48.81
C LYS A 459 -36.90 82.82 48.64
N LEU A 460 -36.86 83.34 47.41
CA LEU A 460 -37.25 84.73 47.09
C LEU A 460 -38.75 84.96 47.26
N GLU A 461 -39.57 83.98 46.88
CA GLU A 461 -41.01 83.99 47.14
C GLU A 461 -41.29 84.09 48.63
N LYS A 462 -40.62 83.27 49.45
CA LYS A 462 -40.75 83.33 50.91
C LYS A 462 -40.29 84.67 51.49
N GLN A 463 -39.19 85.24 50.98
CA GLN A 463 -38.74 86.58 51.37
C GLN A 463 -39.76 87.65 51.01
N GLY A 464 -40.38 87.56 49.83
CA GLY A 464 -41.48 88.44 49.43
C GLY A 464 -42.70 88.32 50.34
N ASP A 465 -43.06 87.10 50.74
CA ASP A 465 -44.16 86.84 51.70
C ASP A 465 -43.87 87.47 53.07
N GLU A 466 -42.61 87.38 53.54
CA GLU A 466 -42.15 88.00 54.78
C GLU A 466 -42.18 89.54 54.72
N SER A 467 -41.67 90.16 53.64
CA SER A 467 -41.72 91.62 53.44
C SER A 467 -43.15 92.14 53.31
N TYR A 468 -44.03 91.39 52.64
CA TYR A 468 -45.45 91.73 52.53
C TYR A 468 -46.13 91.73 53.91
N ALA A 469 -45.82 90.74 54.76
CA ALA A 469 -46.31 90.67 56.13
C ALA A 469 -45.77 91.81 57.01
N ALA A 470 -44.55 92.26 56.75
CA ALA A 470 -43.92 93.42 57.40
C ALA A 470 -44.43 94.78 56.90
N GLN A 471 -45.38 94.80 55.94
CA GLN A 471 -45.89 96.01 55.26
C GLN A 471 -44.84 96.75 54.41
N ASP A 472 -43.69 96.13 54.14
CA ASP A 472 -42.72 96.61 53.16
C ASP A 472 -43.13 96.13 51.76
N PHE A 473 -44.10 96.83 51.18
CA PHE A 473 -44.68 96.45 49.89
C PHE A 473 -43.71 96.65 48.72
N GLU A 474 -42.78 97.59 48.80
CA GLU A 474 -41.75 97.82 47.76
C GLU A 474 -40.72 96.68 47.76
N GLY A 475 -40.23 96.26 48.93
CA GLY A 475 -39.37 95.08 49.08
C GLY A 475 -40.07 93.76 48.71
N ALA A 476 -41.37 93.64 48.97
CA ALA A 476 -42.18 92.50 48.55
C ALA A 476 -42.31 92.41 47.03
N ILE A 477 -42.64 93.52 46.35
CA ILE A 477 -42.71 93.58 44.87
C ILE A 477 -41.37 93.18 44.26
N GLN A 478 -40.26 93.73 44.76
CA GLN A 478 -38.93 93.40 44.25
C GLN A 478 -38.63 91.90 44.38
N SER A 479 -38.89 91.31 45.55
CA SER A 479 -38.61 89.88 45.81
C SER A 479 -39.50 88.95 44.98
N TYR A 480 -40.79 89.27 44.83
CA TYR A 480 -41.69 88.50 43.98
C TYR A 480 -41.35 88.62 42.50
N THR A 481 -40.96 89.80 42.02
CA THR A 481 -40.52 90.00 40.63
C THR A 481 -39.25 89.21 40.34
N MET A 482 -38.28 89.20 41.27
CA MET A 482 -37.07 88.37 41.14
C MET A 482 -37.41 86.86 41.15
N ALA A 483 -38.35 86.42 42.00
CA ALA A 483 -38.83 85.03 41.98
C ALA A 483 -39.57 84.70 40.67
N GLN A 484 -40.36 85.63 40.15
CA GLN A 484 -41.10 85.48 38.89
C GLN A 484 -40.15 85.31 37.70
N GLU A 485 -39.09 86.12 37.61
CA GLU A 485 -38.06 86.02 36.58
C GLU A 485 -37.39 84.64 36.59
N ILE A 486 -37.01 84.15 37.77
CA ILE A 486 -36.41 82.82 37.93
C ILE A 486 -37.40 81.73 37.47
N TYR A 487 -38.65 81.77 37.91
CA TYR A 487 -39.67 80.79 37.52
C TYR A 487 -40.00 80.83 36.02
N GLN A 488 -39.94 82.01 35.40
CA GLN A 488 -40.12 82.18 33.96
C GLN A 488 -38.95 81.57 33.19
N GLU A 489 -37.72 81.75 33.68
CA GLU A 489 -36.51 81.17 33.08
C GLU A 489 -36.53 79.64 33.11
N ILE A 490 -37.03 79.03 34.19
CA ILE A 490 -37.19 77.57 34.28
C ILE A 490 -38.49 77.03 33.67
N GLY A 491 -39.36 77.91 33.17
CA GLY A 491 -40.62 77.55 32.51
C GLY A 491 -41.68 76.95 33.44
N VAL A 492 -41.74 77.36 34.70
CA VAL A 492 -42.76 76.91 35.68
C VAL A 492 -43.91 77.92 35.70
N LEU A 493 -44.78 77.83 34.69
CA LEU A 493 -45.84 78.81 34.43
C LEU A 493 -46.80 79.02 35.62
N GLU A 494 -47.12 77.96 36.35
CA GLU A 494 -47.99 78.04 37.53
C GLU A 494 -47.42 78.99 38.60
N LYS A 495 -46.12 78.89 38.88
CA LYS A 495 -45.45 79.76 39.86
C LYS A 495 -45.27 81.18 39.33
N VAL A 496 -45.03 81.37 38.03
CA VAL A 496 -44.99 82.70 37.39
C VAL A 496 -46.31 83.45 37.60
N LEU A 497 -47.44 82.80 37.33
CA LEU A 497 -48.77 83.39 37.49
C LEU A 497 -49.10 83.65 38.97
N ALA A 498 -48.62 82.78 39.88
CA ALA A 498 -48.75 83.00 41.31
C ALA A 498 -47.99 84.24 41.76
N MET A 499 -46.76 84.45 41.28
CA MET A 499 -45.96 85.63 41.60
C MET A 499 -46.58 86.90 41.04
N GLU A 500 -47.08 86.87 39.79
CA GLU A 500 -47.78 88.00 39.17
C GLU A 500 -48.96 88.48 40.04
N ARG A 501 -49.77 87.54 40.55
CA ARG A 501 -50.87 87.86 41.48
C ARG A 501 -50.38 88.45 42.80
N LYS A 502 -49.25 87.97 43.34
CA LYS A 502 -48.66 88.50 44.58
C LYS A 502 -48.10 89.92 44.37
N VAL A 503 -47.48 90.20 43.21
CA VAL A 503 -47.02 91.53 42.80
C VAL A 503 -48.20 92.50 42.69
N THR A 504 -49.26 92.16 41.94
CA THR A 504 -50.44 93.04 41.80
C THR A 504 -51.08 93.36 43.16
N LYS A 505 -51.18 92.36 44.05
CA LYS A 505 -51.69 92.55 45.42
C LYS A 505 -50.82 93.46 46.28
N ALA A 506 -49.53 93.52 46.03
CA ALA A 506 -48.61 94.44 46.72
C ALA A 506 -48.66 95.84 46.11
N GLU A 507 -48.78 95.96 44.78
CA GLU A 507 -48.97 97.21 44.06
C GLU A 507 -50.28 97.91 44.44
N GLU A 508 -51.40 97.18 44.58
CA GLU A 508 -52.69 97.72 45.05
C GLU A 508 -52.61 98.27 46.47
N LYS A 509 -51.73 97.73 47.32
CA LYS A 509 -51.48 98.22 48.69
C LYS A 509 -50.55 99.44 48.70
N LEU A 510 -49.64 99.53 47.74
CA LEU A 510 -48.72 100.65 47.55
C LEU A 510 -49.41 101.86 46.87
N ASN A 511 -50.35 101.61 45.96
CA ASN A 511 -51.12 102.61 45.20
C ASN A 511 -52.64 102.25 45.17
N PRO A 512 -53.45 102.69 46.15
CA PRO A 512 -54.88 102.41 46.16
C PRO A 512 -55.62 103.21 45.05
N PRO A 513 -56.38 102.57 44.14
CA PRO A 513 -57.07 103.26 43.06
C PRO A 513 -58.26 104.11 43.54
N ALA A 514 -58.41 105.30 42.95
CA ALA A 514 -59.53 106.21 43.15
C ALA A 514 -60.85 105.67 42.57
N ALA A 515 -61.94 105.81 43.31
CA ALA A 515 -63.26 105.27 43.00
C ALA A 515 -63.87 105.82 41.69
N PRO A 516 -64.53 104.99 40.86
CA PRO A 516 -65.30 105.46 39.71
C PRO A 516 -66.72 105.90 40.11
N PRO A 517 -67.29 106.96 39.49
CA PRO A 517 -68.63 107.45 39.81
C PRO A 517 -69.76 106.80 38.99
N SER A 518 -70.95 106.88 39.57
CA SER A 518 -72.23 106.28 39.18
C SER A 518 -73.03 107.05 38.12
N ALA A 519 -73.65 106.28 37.22
CA ALA A 519 -75.01 106.38 36.64
C ALA A 519 -75.54 107.69 36.00
N GLY A 520 -76.05 107.57 34.77
CA GLY A 520 -77.10 108.44 34.22
C GLY A 520 -77.12 108.60 32.70
N ALA A 521 -78.00 107.86 32.02
CA ALA A 521 -78.38 108.00 30.60
C ALA A 521 -79.50 109.09 30.42
N PRO A 522 -80.12 109.32 29.24
CA PRO A 522 -79.69 109.23 27.82
C PRO A 522 -80.04 110.52 27.00
N ALA A 523 -79.51 110.69 25.78
CA ALA A 523 -80.22 111.26 24.60
C ALA A 523 -79.30 111.42 23.36
N GLY A 524 -79.81 111.06 22.18
CA GLY A 524 -79.61 111.84 20.95
C GLY A 524 -78.53 111.41 19.94
N GLN A 525 -78.97 110.64 18.94
CA GLN A 525 -78.41 110.40 17.58
C GLN A 525 -77.88 111.66 16.84
N PRO A 526 -77.09 111.58 15.73
CA PRO A 526 -77.22 110.61 14.63
C PRO A 526 -75.92 109.98 14.04
N PRO A 527 -76.06 108.96 13.15
CA PRO A 527 -75.05 107.93 12.96
C PRO A 527 -74.27 107.99 11.64
N VAL A 528 -72.99 107.65 11.72
CA VAL A 528 -72.04 107.34 10.65
C VAL A 528 -71.20 106.20 11.28
N GLN A 529 -70.98 105.00 10.75
CA GLN A 529 -70.91 104.45 9.40
C GLN A 529 -71.24 102.95 9.55
N GLY A 530 -72.19 102.45 8.76
CA GLY A 530 -72.63 101.06 8.82
C GLY A 530 -71.86 100.15 7.87
N THR A 531 -71.42 99.01 8.42
CA THR A 531 -71.73 97.65 7.94
C THR A 531 -71.23 97.19 6.56
N SER A 532 -70.32 96.22 6.60
CA SER A 532 -70.56 94.88 6.05
C SER A 532 -70.46 93.83 7.18
N ALA A 533 -71.64 93.31 7.58
CA ALA A 533 -71.83 92.04 8.28
C ALA A 533 -71.72 90.88 7.26
N ALA A 534 -71.63 89.58 7.55
CA ALA A 534 -71.88 88.72 8.71
C ALA A 534 -70.98 87.46 8.50
N SER A 535 -70.59 86.62 9.45
CA SER A 535 -71.38 85.92 10.47
C SER A 535 -70.44 85.27 11.50
N GLN A 536 -70.84 85.30 12.77
CA GLN A 536 -70.32 84.58 13.94
C GLN A 536 -70.70 83.07 13.93
N PRO A 537 -70.46 82.27 15.01
CA PRO A 537 -69.20 81.77 15.61
C PRO A 537 -69.34 80.21 15.80
N PRO A 538 -68.72 79.42 16.74
CA PRO A 538 -68.24 79.72 18.09
C PRO A 538 -66.86 79.18 18.54
N ALA A 539 -66.45 79.71 19.68
CA ALA A 539 -65.79 79.07 20.84
C ALA A 539 -64.40 78.43 20.69
N VAL A 540 -63.42 79.12 21.26
CA VAL A 540 -62.13 78.60 21.73
C VAL A 540 -62.23 78.42 23.24
N GLN A 541 -62.07 77.20 23.75
CA GLN A 541 -61.56 76.90 25.10
C GLN A 541 -61.11 75.41 25.24
N VAL A 542 -59.83 75.25 25.61
CA VAL A 542 -59.18 74.33 26.59
C VAL A 542 -59.55 72.82 26.67
N ASN A 543 -58.53 71.95 26.59
CA ASN A 543 -58.35 70.73 27.41
C ASN A 543 -56.87 70.27 27.32
N GLN A 544 -56.09 70.20 28.40
CA GLN A 544 -55.99 69.15 29.45
C GLN A 544 -55.54 67.75 28.97
N THR A 545 -54.47 67.29 29.64
CA THR A 545 -53.92 65.92 29.86
C THR A 545 -55.01 64.90 30.26
N ALA A 546 -54.92 63.56 30.17
CA ALA A 546 -53.91 62.48 30.05
C ALA A 546 -54.62 61.25 29.36
N PRO A 547 -54.17 59.96 29.32
CA PRO A 547 -53.04 59.28 29.99
C PRO A 547 -52.20 58.28 29.14
N VAL A 548 -51.07 57.86 29.72
CA VAL A 548 -50.41 56.53 29.70
C VAL A 548 -50.53 55.71 28.40
N ASN A 549 -49.40 55.56 27.68
CA ASN A 549 -49.16 54.36 26.88
C ASN A 549 -47.91 53.66 27.42
N GLN A 550 -48.12 52.44 27.91
CA GLN A 550 -47.11 51.55 28.46
C GLN A 550 -46.27 50.98 27.32
N THR A 551 -44.98 51.33 27.28
CA THR A 551 -43.99 50.54 26.54
C THR A 551 -43.62 49.33 27.40
N ALA A 552 -43.93 48.15 26.90
CA ALA A 552 -43.59 46.88 27.53
C ALA A 552 -42.06 46.66 27.59
N PRO A 553 -41.53 46.13 28.71
CA PRO A 553 -40.13 45.73 28.83
C PRO A 553 -39.85 44.38 28.17
N VAL A 554 -38.72 44.29 27.49
CA VAL A 554 -38.09 43.04 27.03
C VAL A 554 -37.14 42.54 28.11
N ASN A 555 -37.17 41.21 28.30
CA ASN A 555 -36.25 40.33 29.03
C ASN A 555 -36.31 40.25 30.56
N GLN A 556 -37.07 39.26 31.03
CA GLN A 556 -36.67 38.45 32.18
C GLN A 556 -35.77 37.31 31.68
N THR A 557 -34.49 37.33 32.07
CA THR A 557 -33.63 36.15 31.99
C THR A 557 -33.60 35.52 33.38
N ALA A 558 -34.19 34.32 33.51
CA ALA A 558 -34.05 33.50 34.69
C ALA A 558 -32.63 32.87 34.75
N PRO A 559 -32.09 32.64 35.96
CA PRO A 559 -30.75 32.09 36.14
C PRO A 559 -30.70 30.58 35.84
N VAL A 560 -29.77 30.17 34.97
CA VAL A 560 -29.40 28.77 34.75
C VAL A 560 -28.35 28.38 35.80
N ASN A 561 -28.69 27.44 36.67
CA ASN A 561 -27.77 26.90 37.66
C ASN A 561 -27.22 25.53 37.23
N GLN A 562 -25.89 25.44 37.29
CA GLN A 562 -25.04 24.28 37.60
C GLN A 562 -24.98 23.06 36.67
N THR A 563 -23.86 23.04 35.97
CA THR A 563 -23.11 21.95 35.36
C THR A 563 -22.78 20.83 36.36
N ALA A 564 -22.99 19.57 35.95
CA ALA A 564 -22.45 18.39 36.61
C ALA A 564 -21.00 18.12 36.14
N PRO A 565 -20.08 17.65 37.03
CA PRO A 565 -18.71 17.35 36.64
C PRO A 565 -18.56 15.94 36.05
N VAL A 566 -17.81 15.88 34.94
CA VAL A 566 -17.27 14.68 34.32
C VAL A 566 -15.96 14.32 35.01
N ASN A 567 -15.77 13.05 35.40
CA ASN A 567 -14.43 12.58 35.72
C ASN A 567 -14.19 11.08 35.41
N GLN A 568 -13.03 10.85 34.80
CA GLN A 568 -12.14 9.68 34.86
C GLN A 568 -12.44 8.40 34.06
N THR A 569 -11.89 8.41 32.84
CA THR A 569 -10.88 7.49 32.26
C THR A 569 -10.62 6.14 32.96
N ALA A 570 -10.78 5.05 32.20
CA ALA A 570 -10.26 3.72 32.51
C ALA A 570 -8.99 3.40 31.66
N PRO A 571 -7.98 2.70 32.19
CA PRO A 571 -6.77 2.33 31.46
C PRO A 571 -6.82 0.92 30.84
N VAL A 572 -5.92 0.71 29.88
CA VAL A 572 -5.69 -0.53 29.11
C VAL A 572 -4.47 -1.27 29.69
N ASN A 573 -4.57 -2.59 29.92
CA ASN A 573 -3.82 -3.70 29.27
C ASN A 573 -3.41 -4.91 30.16
N GLN A 574 -3.48 -6.09 29.52
CA GLN A 574 -2.67 -7.32 29.63
C GLN A 574 -2.67 -8.22 30.90
N SER A 575 -3.08 -9.49 30.71
CA SER A 575 -2.28 -10.75 30.86
C SER A 575 -3.10 -11.93 31.41
N ALA A 576 -3.05 -13.09 30.75
CA ALA A 576 -3.46 -14.41 31.27
C ALA A 576 -2.34 -15.02 32.17
N PRO A 577 -2.57 -16.06 33.02
CA PRO A 577 -2.75 -17.46 32.56
C PRO A 577 -3.63 -18.41 33.43
N ASN A 578 -4.00 -19.55 32.82
CA ASN A 578 -4.31 -20.92 33.29
C ASN A 578 -4.73 -21.21 34.76
N ASN A 579 -5.77 -22.04 34.98
CA ASN A 579 -5.65 -23.51 35.14
C ASN A 579 -7.01 -24.24 35.39
N GLN A 580 -7.13 -25.47 34.83
CA GLN A 580 -7.95 -26.64 35.22
C GLN A 580 -9.48 -26.48 35.50
N THR A 581 -10.38 -27.28 34.90
CA THR A 581 -10.57 -28.72 35.18
C THR A 581 -11.50 -29.35 34.12
N ALA A 582 -11.27 -30.62 33.76
CA ALA A 582 -12.15 -31.44 32.91
C ALA A 582 -12.95 -32.46 33.73
N PRO A 583 -14.03 -33.05 33.18
CA PRO A 583 -14.30 -34.47 33.42
C PRO A 583 -14.50 -35.31 32.15
N VAL A 584 -13.69 -36.37 32.13
CA VAL A 584 -13.83 -37.75 31.61
C VAL A 584 -15.22 -38.20 31.16
N ASN A 585 -15.35 -38.76 29.94
CA ASN A 585 -15.51 -40.21 29.67
C ASN A 585 -15.83 -40.48 28.18
N GLN A 586 -15.18 -41.50 27.58
CA GLN A 586 -15.77 -42.54 26.69
C GLN A 586 -14.72 -43.19 25.74
N THR A 587 -14.37 -44.43 26.11
CA THR A 587 -14.26 -45.68 25.31
C THR A 587 -13.46 -45.75 23.99
N VAL A 588 -12.48 -46.67 24.02
CA VAL A 588 -11.65 -47.23 22.93
C VAL A 588 -12.33 -48.47 22.34
N PRO A 589 -12.08 -48.80 21.05
CA PRO A 589 -11.80 -50.19 20.70
C PRO A 589 -10.54 -50.41 19.83
N VAL A 590 -9.61 -51.18 20.41
CA VAL A 590 -8.74 -52.25 19.89
C VAL A 590 -8.44 -52.35 18.38
N ASN A 591 -7.14 -52.26 18.06
CA ASN A 591 -6.51 -52.72 16.80
C ASN A 591 -6.20 -54.23 16.82
N PRO A 592 -6.33 -54.96 15.70
CA PRO A 592 -5.70 -56.27 15.53
C PRO A 592 -4.30 -56.18 14.89
N VAL A 593 -3.41 -57.03 15.41
CA VAL A 593 -1.98 -57.21 15.09
C VAL A 593 -1.77 -58.09 13.85
N PRO A 594 -0.81 -57.81 12.95
CA PRO A 594 -0.40 -58.73 11.88
C PRO A 594 0.63 -59.78 12.36
N PRO A 595 0.63 -61.01 11.80
CA PRO A 595 1.47 -62.11 12.26
C PRO A 595 2.94 -62.01 11.81
N VAL A 596 3.80 -62.53 12.68
CA VAL A 596 5.27 -62.63 12.59
C VAL A 596 5.68 -63.84 11.72
N VAL A 597 6.71 -63.68 10.88
CA VAL A 597 7.39 -64.76 10.15
C VAL A 597 8.89 -64.70 10.51
N PRO A 598 9.59 -65.85 10.73
CA PRO A 598 10.82 -65.89 11.50
C PRO A 598 12.11 -65.58 10.71
N THR A 599 13.04 -64.96 11.43
CA THR A 599 14.42 -64.63 11.09
C THR A 599 15.28 -65.88 10.83
N THR A 600 16.09 -65.87 9.78
CA THR A 600 17.18 -66.85 9.58
C THR A 600 18.50 -66.14 9.32
N GLN A 601 19.42 -66.38 10.25
CA GLN A 601 20.89 -66.45 10.16
C GLN A 601 21.77 -65.21 9.94
N ALA A 602 22.81 -65.23 10.78
CA ALA A 602 23.86 -64.25 11.00
C ALA A 602 24.97 -64.33 9.95
N ILE A 603 25.62 -63.20 9.70
CA ILE A 603 26.91 -63.08 9.01
C ILE A 603 27.88 -62.39 9.99
N PRO A 604 29.11 -62.91 10.22
CA PRO A 604 30.07 -62.36 11.18
C PRO A 604 30.79 -61.09 10.64
N PRO A 605 31.39 -60.27 11.53
CA PRO A 605 31.92 -58.96 11.18
C PRO A 605 33.26 -59.05 10.44
N ALA A 606 33.38 -58.30 9.34
CA ALA A 606 34.65 -58.08 8.66
C ALA A 606 35.47 -56.99 9.37
N ALA A 607 36.77 -57.26 9.43
CA ALA A 607 37.78 -56.58 10.22
C ALA A 607 38.10 -55.15 9.78
N THR A 608 38.57 -54.40 10.77
CA THR A 608 39.15 -53.07 10.79
C THR A 608 40.23 -52.85 9.73
N ALA A 609 40.11 -51.80 8.91
CA ALA A 609 41.17 -51.29 8.06
C ALA A 609 42.11 -50.36 8.88
N PRO A 610 43.45 -50.47 8.77
CA PRO A 610 44.36 -49.56 9.44
C PRO A 610 44.75 -48.34 8.57
N ALA A 611 44.75 -47.19 9.26
CA ALA A 611 45.68 -46.06 9.19
C ALA A 611 46.10 -45.48 7.83
N THR A 612 45.57 -44.28 7.58
CA THR A 612 46.14 -43.21 6.76
C THR A 612 47.53 -42.76 7.26
N GLN A 613 48.48 -42.58 6.33
CA GLN A 613 49.69 -41.77 6.51
C GLN A 613 49.75 -40.62 5.48
N PRO A 614 50.49 -39.53 5.76
CA PRO A 614 50.20 -38.20 5.24
C PRO A 614 51.03 -37.81 4.01
N VAL A 615 50.42 -37.00 3.12
CA VAL A 615 51.06 -36.39 1.94
C VAL A 615 51.72 -35.06 2.34
N GLN A 616 53.02 -34.90 2.04
CA GLN A 616 53.74 -33.62 2.07
C GLN A 616 53.64 -32.88 0.71
N PRO A 617 53.57 -31.53 0.68
CA PRO A 617 53.70 -30.70 -0.53
C PRO A 617 55.06 -29.93 -0.56
N PRO A 618 55.29 -29.00 -1.50
CA PRO A 618 55.56 -29.16 -2.94
C PRO A 618 57.00 -28.69 -3.30
N GLN A 619 57.52 -29.04 -4.49
CA GLN A 619 58.77 -28.45 -5.01
C GLN A 619 58.52 -27.60 -6.27
N ALA A 620 59.10 -26.40 -6.24
CA ALA A 620 59.07 -25.36 -7.25
C ALA A 620 60.25 -25.48 -8.23
N ASN A 621 60.03 -25.12 -9.50
CA ASN A 621 61.08 -24.88 -10.50
C ASN A 621 61.18 -23.37 -10.81
N PRO A 622 62.39 -22.80 -10.95
CA PRO A 622 62.63 -21.42 -11.41
C PRO A 622 63.13 -21.41 -12.89
N PRO A 623 63.54 -20.29 -13.52
CA PRO A 623 62.79 -19.69 -14.62
C PRO A 623 63.53 -19.54 -15.98
N ALA A 624 62.73 -19.23 -17.00
CA ALA A 624 62.93 -18.48 -18.25
C ALA A 624 64.34 -18.25 -18.87
N THR A 625 64.44 -18.47 -20.18
CA THR A 625 65.31 -17.72 -21.11
C THR A 625 64.66 -17.56 -22.49
N ALA A 626 65.08 -16.47 -23.16
CA ALA A 626 64.38 -15.75 -24.22
C ALA A 626 64.80 -16.11 -25.67
N ASN A 627 63.99 -15.60 -26.61
CA ASN A 627 64.17 -15.51 -28.07
C ASN A 627 65.56 -15.03 -28.55
N PRO A 628 65.85 -15.24 -29.85
CA PRO A 628 65.99 -14.09 -30.75
C PRO A 628 65.27 -14.24 -32.11
N THR A 629 65.27 -13.14 -32.85
CA THR A 629 64.43 -12.76 -34.01
C THR A 629 65.28 -12.60 -35.30
N GLN A 630 64.61 -12.62 -36.47
CA GLN A 630 64.99 -12.13 -37.83
C GLN A 630 65.78 -13.10 -38.74
N GLU A 631 65.59 -13.18 -40.07
CA GLU A 631 65.49 -12.12 -41.11
C GLU A 631 65.05 -12.64 -42.52
N GLU A 632 64.49 -11.73 -43.36
CA GLU A 632 64.47 -11.59 -44.86
C GLU A 632 63.96 -12.71 -45.83
N ALA A 633 63.36 -12.47 -47.03
CA ALA A 633 63.39 -11.33 -47.98
C ALA A 633 62.16 -11.28 -48.97
N ALA A 634 61.98 -10.12 -49.62
CA ALA A 634 61.06 -9.76 -50.73
C ALA A 634 61.58 -10.27 -52.12
N LYS A 635 60.94 -10.18 -53.32
CA LYS A 635 60.23 -9.05 -53.99
C LYS A 635 59.79 -9.44 -55.45
N THR A 636 58.59 -9.01 -55.91
CA THR A 636 58.17 -8.49 -57.27
C THR A 636 58.26 -9.35 -58.57
N PRO A 637 57.60 -8.95 -59.70
CA PRO A 637 56.81 -7.74 -60.00
C PRO A 637 55.28 -7.90 -60.00
#